data_AF-A0A2V7RWX1-F1
#
_entry.id   AF-A0A2V7RWX1-F1
#
_cell.length_a   1.000
_cell.length_b   1.000
_cell.length_c   1.000
_cell.angle_alpha   90.00
_cell.angle_beta   90.00
_cell.angle_gamma   90.00
#
_symmetry.space_group_name_H-M   'P 1'
#
loop_
_entity.id
_entity.type
_entity.pdbx_description
1 polymer ?
#
loop_
_entity_poly.entity_id
_entity_poly.type
_entity_poly.pdbx_seq_one_letter_code
_entity_poly.pdbx_strand_id
1 'polypeptide(L)'
;MRPTRLGIIGLGAIGGSLARQAKQAGGATVLGWSPQPAERVAAARQGAIDDAPARAADVARAVDLLVLAAPPAANLELLETLRPNLPAGALVTDVGSVKRAIVARAEGLGLGARFAGGHPLAGTHEAGFAAARLDRGRLRHAHAAGGRRRAGRRALLGGDARRAPGTDRRGSARSPARPDQPSAPGDRVALGLLSRAGAAAGRDVRRRRARHDPGRRQRPRALGRNLSHEPRRAARCAPVAGRAAWRTGAGARVGRRRGARGLAGARRGLAPQAPHVKVRGAVRPPGDKSISHRALMLAALAHGRSELAGLLTGEDVKSTARVLRQLGAVISPIRDGGTVTVRASRITHPASRLHCGNSGTTARLMLGVLAGQRFPATLTGDASLRRRPMRRVTEPLRAMGADIEEERGDALPLTIRGGRLHPLAYTSPVASAQVKSALLLAGLSGGVAVSVREPYLSRDHTERLFLHLGLALRLEHGAISFHPPAPTVPPFRLSIPGDASSAAFLVAAAVLAEGGELAIENAGVNPTRTGFLVVLERMGARVERVNLRDEGGEPVADLIARPAALQGTVVTAAEVPTLVDEVPILAVLASRAEGETVFREVGELRVKESNRLELIAANLRAVGVAAEAQGNDLHVRGTTRPPGGRVETARDHRLAMAFAVLATLPGADVRLSERASVAISYPGFFRDLERMNGARHRD
;
A
#
# COMPACT_ATOMS: atom_id res chain seq x y z
N MET A 1 39.18 13.94 -1.44
CA MET A 1 39.12 14.88 -2.58
C MET A 1 38.30 16.10 -2.14
N ARG A 2 38.71 17.31 -2.49
CA ARG A 2 37.81 18.47 -2.60
C ARG A 2 37.67 18.73 -4.12
N PRO A 3 36.47 18.67 -4.72
CA PRO A 3 36.30 18.94 -6.14
C PRO A 3 36.42 20.44 -6.39
N THR A 4 37.03 20.84 -7.52
CA THR A 4 37.00 22.24 -7.98
C THR A 4 35.72 22.55 -8.74
N ARG A 5 35.14 21.56 -9.43
CA ARG A 5 33.90 21.64 -10.19
C ARG A 5 33.02 20.43 -9.84
N LEU A 6 31.84 20.70 -9.28
CA LEU A 6 30.86 19.72 -8.79
C LEU A 6 29.64 19.70 -9.70
N GLY A 7 29.29 18.55 -10.25
CA GLY A 7 28.07 18.36 -11.03
C GLY A 7 26.97 17.69 -10.23
N ILE A 8 25.73 18.15 -10.33
CA ILE A 8 24.57 17.55 -9.68
C ILE A 8 23.47 17.31 -10.72
N ILE A 9 23.08 16.05 -10.89
CA ILE A 9 22.05 15.60 -11.83
C ILE A 9 20.79 15.18 -11.06
N GLY A 10 19.71 15.94 -11.24
CA GLY A 10 18.49 15.90 -10.43
C GLY A 10 18.53 16.96 -9.34
N LEU A 11 17.80 18.07 -9.54
CA LEU A 11 17.75 19.21 -8.60
C LEU A 11 16.51 19.17 -7.67
N GLY A 12 15.80 18.04 -7.61
CA GLY A 12 14.78 17.81 -6.60
C GLY A 12 15.33 17.83 -5.17
N ALA A 13 14.46 17.62 -4.18
CA ALA A 13 14.73 17.80 -2.74
C ALA A 13 16.11 17.35 -2.24
N ILE A 14 16.64 16.20 -2.69
CA ILE A 14 17.96 15.69 -2.28
C ILE A 14 19.10 16.44 -2.98
N GLY A 15 19.15 16.44 -4.32
CA GLY A 15 20.22 17.10 -5.07
C GLY A 15 20.27 18.61 -4.86
N GLY A 16 19.11 19.26 -4.74
CA GLY A 16 19.01 20.66 -4.35
C GLY A 16 19.54 20.95 -2.94
N SER A 17 19.44 20.01 -1.99
CA SER A 17 20.01 20.17 -0.64
C SER A 17 21.54 20.09 -0.69
N LEU A 18 22.09 19.14 -1.44
CA LEU A 18 23.52 18.98 -1.67
C LEU A 18 24.13 20.19 -2.40
N ALA A 19 23.41 20.74 -3.37
CA ALA A 19 23.81 21.95 -4.09
C ALA A 19 23.96 23.15 -3.14
N ARG A 20 22.92 23.43 -2.33
CA ARG A 20 22.95 24.48 -1.28
C ARG A 20 24.10 24.28 -0.29
N GLN A 21 24.35 23.05 0.16
CA GLN A 21 25.46 22.74 1.09
C GLN A 21 26.84 22.95 0.45
N ALA A 22 27.04 22.53 -0.80
CA ALA A 22 28.30 22.76 -1.51
C ALA A 22 28.57 24.27 -1.68
N LYS A 23 27.54 25.06 -2.00
CA LYS A 23 27.61 26.52 -2.06
C LYS A 23 27.90 27.15 -0.69
N GLN A 24 27.31 26.65 0.39
CA GLN A 24 27.58 27.13 1.76
C GLN A 24 29.00 26.77 2.24
N ALA A 25 29.52 25.61 1.87
CA ALA A 25 30.89 25.18 2.24
C ALA A 25 31.98 25.92 1.45
N GLY A 26 31.66 26.39 0.24
CA GLY A 26 32.56 27.14 -0.63
C GLY A 26 33.67 26.29 -1.28
N GLY A 27 34.47 26.94 -2.13
CA GLY A 27 35.65 26.33 -2.76
C GLY A 27 35.39 25.40 -3.96
N ALA A 28 34.16 25.30 -4.46
CA ALA A 28 33.81 24.55 -5.66
C ALA A 28 32.77 25.32 -6.51
N THR A 29 32.91 25.29 -7.83
CA THR A 29 31.87 25.72 -8.78
C THR A 29 30.83 24.61 -8.90
N VAL A 30 29.55 24.90 -8.68
CA VAL A 30 28.47 23.90 -8.67
C VAL A 30 27.62 24.03 -9.94
N LEU A 31 27.64 23.01 -10.80
CA LEU A 31 26.84 22.94 -12.02
C LEU A 31 25.64 22.02 -11.82
N GLY A 32 24.43 22.50 -12.09
CA GLY A 32 23.19 21.78 -11.82
C GLY A 32 22.37 21.48 -13.07
N TRP A 33 21.86 20.25 -13.19
CA TRP A 33 20.85 19.90 -14.20
C TRP A 33 19.69 19.12 -13.60
N SER A 34 18.48 19.40 -14.07
CA SER A 34 17.27 18.63 -13.80
C SER A 34 16.40 18.64 -15.06
N PRO A 35 15.61 17.59 -15.37
CA PRO A 35 14.74 17.63 -16.55
C PRO A 35 13.68 18.73 -16.45
N GLN A 36 13.17 19.02 -15.24
CA GLN A 36 12.28 20.15 -14.95
C GLN A 36 12.99 21.51 -15.14
N PRO A 37 12.58 22.37 -16.10
CA PRO A 37 13.21 23.67 -16.28
C PRO A 37 13.03 24.61 -15.08
N ALA A 38 11.88 24.53 -14.42
CA ALA A 38 11.56 25.31 -13.23
C ALA A 38 12.53 25.05 -12.06
N GLU A 39 13.01 23.81 -11.89
CA GLU A 39 14.00 23.49 -10.85
C GLU A 39 15.37 24.11 -11.15
N ARG A 40 15.81 24.08 -12.42
CA ARG A 40 17.06 24.72 -12.85
C ARG A 40 17.03 26.23 -12.59
N VAL A 41 15.93 26.88 -12.99
CA VAL A 41 15.71 28.32 -12.76
C VAL A 41 15.62 28.66 -11.27
N ALA A 42 14.93 27.85 -10.46
CA ALA A 42 14.82 28.08 -9.03
C ALA A 42 16.15 27.88 -8.29
N ALA A 43 16.96 26.88 -8.68
CA ALA A 43 18.27 26.62 -8.10
C ALA A 43 19.26 27.76 -8.38
N ALA A 44 19.31 28.24 -9.63
CA ALA A 44 20.15 29.38 -10.01
C ALA A 44 19.69 30.67 -9.29
N ARG A 45 18.39 30.99 -9.31
CA ARG A 45 17.83 32.19 -8.63
C ARG A 45 18.06 32.20 -7.11
N GLN A 46 18.21 31.04 -6.48
CA GLN A 46 18.48 30.92 -5.04
C GLN A 46 19.98 30.69 -4.72
N GLY A 47 20.87 30.92 -5.69
CA GLY A 47 22.33 30.80 -5.51
C GLY A 47 22.82 29.41 -5.13
N ALA A 48 22.01 28.37 -5.35
CA ALA A 48 22.33 26.98 -4.99
C ALA A 48 23.22 26.29 -6.03
N ILE A 49 23.32 26.85 -7.23
CA ILE A 49 24.23 26.43 -8.32
C ILE A 49 24.81 27.69 -8.98
N ASP A 50 26.01 27.58 -9.52
CA ASP A 50 26.72 28.63 -10.26
C ASP A 50 26.32 28.67 -11.74
N ASP A 51 26.02 27.50 -12.32
CA ASP A 51 25.59 27.36 -13.71
C ASP A 51 24.53 26.25 -13.85
N ALA A 52 23.67 26.39 -14.85
CA ALA A 52 22.55 25.50 -15.15
C ALA A 52 22.50 25.12 -16.65
N PRO A 53 23.47 24.35 -17.18
CA PRO A 53 23.54 24.00 -18.60
C PRO A 53 22.25 23.38 -19.16
N ALA A 54 22.05 23.47 -20.47
CA ALA A 54 20.82 23.00 -21.11
C ALA A 54 20.63 21.47 -21.01
N ARG A 55 21.72 20.69 -21.11
CA ARG A 55 21.69 19.20 -21.12
C ARG A 55 22.55 18.63 -20.00
N ALA A 56 22.14 17.48 -19.45
CA ALA A 56 22.92 16.76 -18.43
C ALA A 56 24.35 16.42 -18.91
N ALA A 57 24.53 16.15 -20.21
CA ALA A 57 25.84 15.87 -20.82
C ALA A 57 26.79 17.08 -20.82
N ASP A 58 26.27 18.31 -20.77
CA ASP A 58 27.10 19.52 -20.65
C ASP A 58 27.64 19.67 -19.23
N VAL A 59 26.84 19.33 -18.20
CA VAL A 59 27.32 19.22 -16.82
C VAL A 59 28.38 18.12 -16.71
N ALA A 60 28.14 16.93 -17.25
CA ALA A 60 29.08 15.81 -17.15
C ALA A 60 30.46 16.09 -17.78
N ARG A 61 30.54 16.89 -18.85
CA ARG A 61 31.79 17.36 -19.46
C ARG A 61 32.60 18.31 -18.59
N ALA A 62 31.95 18.99 -17.64
CA ALA A 62 32.47 20.20 -17.02
C ALA A 62 32.89 20.01 -15.55
N VAL A 63 32.98 18.77 -15.04
CA VAL A 63 33.08 18.49 -13.60
C VAL A 63 34.10 17.42 -13.24
N ASP A 64 34.68 17.56 -12.04
CA ASP A 64 35.67 16.63 -11.49
C ASP A 64 35.00 15.59 -10.56
N LEU A 65 33.82 15.93 -10.04
CA LEU A 65 32.94 15.03 -9.30
C LEU A 65 31.49 15.20 -9.81
N LEU A 66 30.86 14.11 -10.25
CA LEU A 66 29.45 14.07 -10.64
C LEU A 66 28.62 13.34 -9.59
N VAL A 67 27.50 13.95 -9.15
CA VAL A 67 26.53 13.38 -8.21
C VAL A 67 25.23 13.07 -8.94
N LEU A 68 24.84 11.79 -8.94
CA LEU A 68 23.56 11.31 -9.45
C LEU A 68 22.51 11.32 -8.33
N ALA A 69 21.56 12.24 -8.43
CA ALA A 69 20.52 12.54 -7.43
C ALA A 69 19.09 12.49 -8.00
N ALA A 70 18.90 11.83 -9.15
CA ALA A 70 17.59 11.47 -9.68
C ALA A 70 17.08 10.15 -9.01
N PRO A 71 15.86 9.67 -9.33
CA PRO A 71 15.36 8.38 -8.83
C PRO A 71 16.29 7.20 -9.20
N PRO A 72 16.37 6.11 -8.39
CA PRO A 72 17.36 5.06 -8.58
C PRO A 72 17.40 4.40 -9.97
N ALA A 73 16.25 4.18 -10.61
CA ALA A 73 16.18 3.65 -11.97
C ALA A 73 16.74 4.64 -13.01
N ALA A 74 16.32 5.91 -12.95
CA ALA A 74 16.82 6.97 -13.81
C ALA A 74 18.33 7.20 -13.64
N ASN A 75 18.89 7.00 -12.44
CA ASN A 75 20.35 7.09 -12.24
C ASN A 75 21.13 6.01 -13.02
N LEU A 76 20.52 4.85 -13.36
CA LEU A 76 21.17 3.84 -14.22
C LEU A 76 21.27 4.36 -15.66
N GLU A 77 20.15 4.81 -16.23
CA GLU A 77 20.06 5.40 -17.58
C GLU A 77 20.93 6.66 -17.73
N LEU A 78 20.97 7.50 -16.69
CA LEU A 78 21.83 8.68 -16.63
C LEU A 78 23.32 8.28 -16.55
N LEU A 79 23.68 7.25 -15.81
CA LEU A 79 25.07 6.78 -15.77
C LEU A 79 25.53 6.30 -17.15
N GLU A 80 24.67 5.61 -17.90
CA GLU A 80 24.93 5.16 -19.28
C GLU A 80 25.10 6.33 -20.25
N THR A 81 24.14 7.26 -20.27
CA THR A 81 24.12 8.39 -21.21
C THR A 81 25.18 9.45 -20.89
N LEU A 82 25.60 9.59 -19.63
CA LEU A 82 26.64 10.55 -19.22
C LEU A 82 28.05 9.97 -19.30
N ARG A 83 28.25 8.64 -19.22
CA ARG A 83 29.58 8.02 -19.28
C ARG A 83 30.45 8.43 -20.48
N PRO A 84 29.94 8.56 -21.72
CA PRO A 84 30.74 9.05 -22.87
C PRO A 84 31.19 10.51 -22.74
N ASN A 85 30.62 11.26 -21.80
CA ASN A 85 30.81 12.70 -21.65
C ASN A 85 31.68 13.06 -20.42
N LEU A 86 32.07 12.07 -19.60
CA LEU A 86 32.88 12.30 -18.39
C LEU A 86 34.37 12.45 -18.71
N PRO A 87 35.06 13.48 -18.16
CA PRO A 87 36.51 13.58 -18.19
C PRO A 87 37.22 12.33 -17.63
N ALA A 88 38.44 12.04 -18.11
CA ALA A 88 39.18 10.83 -17.74
C ALA A 88 39.36 10.69 -16.21
N GLY A 89 39.68 11.79 -15.52
CA GLY A 89 39.87 11.82 -14.06
C GLY A 89 38.61 12.08 -13.23
N ALA A 90 37.43 12.27 -13.83
CA ALA A 90 36.22 12.60 -13.10
C ALA A 90 35.72 11.42 -12.25
N LEU A 91 35.38 11.69 -10.98
CA LEU A 91 34.72 10.73 -10.10
C LEU A 91 33.19 10.84 -10.23
N VAL A 92 32.50 9.74 -9.97
CA VAL A 92 31.03 9.67 -9.96
C VAL A 92 30.56 9.08 -8.63
N THR A 93 29.47 9.62 -8.08
CA THR A 93 28.79 9.08 -6.91
C THR A 93 27.27 9.20 -7.06
N ASP A 94 26.50 8.43 -6.30
CA ASP A 94 25.04 8.49 -6.30
C ASP A 94 24.48 8.51 -4.88
N VAL A 95 23.29 9.10 -4.72
CA VAL A 95 22.58 9.20 -3.44
C VAL A 95 21.30 8.36 -3.37
N GLY A 96 21.09 7.49 -4.38
CA GLY A 96 19.97 6.55 -4.44
C GLY A 96 20.05 5.42 -3.41
N SER A 97 18.92 4.78 -3.16
CA SER A 97 18.77 3.72 -2.15
C SER A 97 19.31 2.35 -2.54
N VAL A 98 19.48 2.06 -3.84
CA VAL A 98 19.79 0.70 -4.35
C VAL A 98 21.21 0.64 -4.91
N LYS A 99 22.19 0.35 -4.04
CA LYS A 99 23.61 0.38 -4.45
C LYS A 99 24.06 -0.78 -5.35
N ARG A 100 23.56 -2.01 -5.13
CA ARG A 100 23.99 -3.19 -5.90
C ARG A 100 23.80 -3.01 -7.41
N ALA A 101 22.68 -2.41 -7.83
CA ALA A 101 22.38 -2.18 -9.25
C ALA A 101 23.31 -1.14 -9.88
N ILE A 102 23.49 0.02 -9.23
CA ILE A 102 24.26 1.13 -9.81
C ILE A 102 25.77 0.90 -9.76
N VAL A 103 26.29 0.23 -8.73
CA VAL A 103 27.70 -0.20 -8.68
C VAL A 103 27.99 -1.21 -9.79
N ALA A 104 27.17 -2.26 -9.94
CA ALA A 104 27.34 -3.23 -11.02
C ALA A 104 27.21 -2.59 -12.42
N ARG A 105 26.33 -1.58 -12.58
CA ARG A 105 26.24 -0.82 -13.84
C ARG A 105 27.48 0.03 -14.09
N ALA A 106 28.04 0.67 -13.06
CA ALA A 106 29.29 1.43 -13.16
C ALA A 106 30.48 0.54 -13.55
N GLU A 107 30.60 -0.63 -12.92
CA GLU A 107 31.60 -1.65 -13.26
C GLU A 107 31.47 -2.06 -14.73
N GLY A 108 30.27 -2.46 -15.17
CA GLY A 108 29.96 -2.82 -16.55
C GLY A 108 30.10 -1.68 -17.59
N LEU A 109 30.33 -0.43 -17.16
CA LEU A 109 30.60 0.72 -18.02
C LEU A 109 32.09 1.14 -18.05
N GLY A 110 32.96 0.46 -17.30
CA GLY A 110 34.36 0.85 -17.12
C GLY A 110 34.54 2.07 -16.20
N LEU A 111 33.60 2.27 -15.26
CA LEU A 111 33.64 3.33 -14.25
C LEU A 111 34.01 2.82 -12.86
N GLY A 112 34.17 1.51 -12.62
CA GLY A 112 34.39 0.95 -11.27
C GLY A 112 35.48 1.63 -10.43
N ALA A 113 36.66 1.88 -11.02
CA ALA A 113 37.77 2.58 -10.33
C ALA A 113 37.54 4.10 -10.11
N ARG A 114 36.45 4.66 -10.64
CA ARG A 114 36.05 6.08 -10.58
C ARG A 114 34.65 6.28 -9.95
N PHE A 115 33.95 5.20 -9.59
CA PHE A 115 32.60 5.25 -9.04
C PHE A 115 32.62 4.94 -7.54
N ALA A 116 32.19 5.90 -6.72
CA ALA A 116 32.02 5.73 -5.29
C ALA A 116 30.52 5.63 -4.96
N GLY A 117 30.05 4.43 -4.59
CA GLY A 117 28.69 4.27 -4.09
C GLY A 117 28.49 5.08 -2.80
N GLY A 118 27.60 6.07 -2.82
CA GLY A 118 27.36 6.95 -1.67
C GLY A 118 26.60 6.27 -0.53
N HIS A 119 26.19 7.04 0.47
CA HIS A 119 25.14 6.60 1.39
C HIS A 119 23.76 6.95 0.81
N PRO A 120 22.72 6.09 0.92
CA PRO A 120 21.35 6.51 0.68
C PRO A 120 20.99 7.76 1.50
N LEU A 121 20.42 8.77 0.85
CA LEU A 121 19.90 9.97 1.49
C LEU A 121 18.37 10.00 1.41
N ALA A 122 17.71 10.38 2.51
CA ALA A 122 16.25 10.46 2.57
C ALA A 122 15.74 11.83 2.10
N GLY A 123 14.77 11.81 1.18
CA GLY A 123 14.02 13.00 0.76
C GLY A 123 12.83 13.33 1.67
N THR A 124 12.12 14.39 1.35
CA THR A 124 10.77 14.71 1.88
C THR A 124 9.70 13.91 1.12
N HIS A 125 8.48 13.91 1.66
CA HIS A 125 7.27 13.62 0.87
C HIS A 125 6.97 14.74 -0.15
N GLU A 126 7.30 16.00 0.21
CA GLU A 126 7.37 17.14 -0.71
C GLU A 126 8.44 16.93 -1.80
N ALA A 127 8.05 17.15 -3.07
CA ALA A 127 8.89 16.97 -4.24
C ALA A 127 9.47 18.29 -4.79
N GLY A 128 10.47 18.18 -5.68
CA GLY A 128 11.09 19.31 -6.37
C GLY A 128 12.09 20.12 -5.56
N PHE A 129 12.71 21.12 -6.20
CA PHE A 129 13.78 21.94 -5.59
C PHE A 129 13.31 22.77 -4.38
N ALA A 130 12.03 23.13 -4.30
CA ALA A 130 11.47 23.88 -3.18
C ALA A 130 11.59 23.14 -1.84
N ALA A 131 11.62 21.80 -1.85
CA ALA A 131 11.75 20.96 -0.66
C ALA A 131 13.22 20.64 -0.27
N ALA A 132 14.19 21.31 -0.89
CA ALA A 132 15.60 21.24 -0.51
C ALA A 132 15.90 22.06 0.75
N ARG A 133 16.71 21.51 1.67
CA ARG A 133 17.05 22.14 2.96
C ARG A 133 18.54 22.00 3.27
N LEU A 134 19.11 22.99 3.97
CA LEU A 134 20.55 23.04 4.27
C LEU A 134 21.02 21.96 5.28
N ASP A 135 20.13 21.50 6.15
CA ASP A 135 20.39 20.52 7.21
C ASP A 135 20.53 19.06 6.72
N ARG A 136 20.15 18.78 5.47
CA ARG A 136 19.99 17.41 4.94
C ARG A 136 21.29 16.73 4.53
N GLY A 137 21.88 15.99 5.47
CA GLY A 137 22.90 14.98 5.21
C GLY A 137 24.32 15.52 5.12
N ARG A 138 25.09 15.40 6.22
CA ARG A 138 26.52 15.75 6.21
C ARG A 138 27.34 14.70 5.46
N LEU A 139 28.01 15.11 4.37
CA LEU A 139 29.09 14.34 3.75
C LEU A 139 30.27 14.19 4.71
N ARG A 140 30.29 13.12 5.51
CA ARG A 140 31.48 12.74 6.30
C ARG A 140 32.52 12.10 5.39
N HIS A 141 33.59 12.82 5.07
CA HIS A 141 34.73 12.24 4.36
C HIS A 141 35.44 11.19 5.23
N ALA A 142 35.53 9.96 4.74
CA ALA A 142 36.50 9.00 5.23
C ALA A 142 37.90 9.39 4.71
N HIS A 143 38.86 9.62 5.60
CA HIS A 143 40.25 9.83 5.21
C HIS A 143 40.88 8.49 4.80
N ALA A 144 41.30 8.37 3.54
CA ALA A 144 42.19 7.31 3.10
C ALA A 144 43.60 7.57 3.66
N ALA A 145 43.92 6.98 4.81
CA ALA A 145 45.26 7.04 5.39
C ALA A 145 46.22 6.18 4.54
N GLY A 146 47.21 6.83 3.92
CA GLY A 146 48.17 6.17 3.05
C GLY A 146 49.27 5.44 3.81
N GLY A 147 49.51 4.18 3.44
CA GLY A 147 50.85 3.57 3.49
C GLY A 147 51.43 3.19 4.85
N ARG A 148 51.42 1.88 5.14
CA ARG A 148 52.65 1.12 5.43
C ARG A 148 52.43 -0.37 5.17
N ARG A 149 53.11 -0.91 4.16
CA ARG A 149 53.22 -2.37 3.98
C ARG A 149 54.10 -2.93 5.10
N ARG A 150 53.64 -3.96 5.82
CA ARG A 150 54.52 -4.93 6.47
C ARG A 150 54.22 -6.31 5.90
N ALA A 151 55.26 -6.98 5.41
CA ALA A 151 55.14 -8.36 4.96
C ALA A 151 55.15 -9.29 6.18
N GLY A 152 54.28 -10.30 6.16
CA GLY A 152 54.24 -11.40 7.14
C GLY A 152 53.87 -12.68 6.41
N ARG A 153 54.73 -13.69 6.52
CA ARG A 153 54.53 -15.02 5.89
C ARG A 153 53.85 -15.99 6.86
N ARG A 154 53.36 -17.09 6.28
CA ARG A 154 52.88 -18.36 6.88
C ARG A 154 51.50 -18.35 7.52
N ALA A 155 50.64 -19.16 6.90
CA ALA A 155 49.43 -19.73 7.47
C ALA A 155 49.73 -20.83 8.50
N LEU A 156 48.68 -21.31 9.18
CA LEU A 156 48.60 -22.67 9.71
C LEU A 156 47.16 -23.21 9.56
N LEU A 157 47.03 -24.53 9.58
CA LEU A 157 45.80 -25.31 9.40
C LEU A 157 45.55 -26.21 10.63
N GLY A 158 44.32 -26.73 10.75
CA GLY A 158 43.92 -27.73 11.76
C GLY A 158 43.07 -27.13 12.90
N GLY A 159 42.08 -27.81 13.48
CA GLY A 159 41.47 -29.11 13.15
C GLY A 159 39.94 -29.03 13.37
N ASP A 160 39.14 -30.06 13.17
CA ASP A 160 39.47 -31.49 13.22
C ASP A 160 38.63 -32.32 12.22
N ALA A 161 39.05 -33.56 11.92
CA ALA A 161 38.38 -34.43 10.93
C ALA A 161 38.38 -35.90 11.34
N ARG A 162 37.33 -36.66 10.98
CA ARG A 162 37.31 -38.13 11.11
C ARG A 162 36.71 -38.84 9.88
N ARG A 163 37.63 -39.38 9.06
CA ARG A 163 37.59 -40.62 8.22
C ARG A 163 36.32 -40.82 7.33
N ALA A 164 36.34 -40.81 5.99
CA ALA A 164 37.20 -41.45 4.96
C ALA A 164 36.95 -42.97 4.76
N PRO A 165 37.25 -43.58 3.59
CA PRO A 165 37.04 -43.07 2.20
C PRO A 165 36.45 -44.13 1.22
N GLY A 166 36.15 -43.74 -0.01
CA GLY A 166 35.83 -44.63 -1.14
C GLY A 166 36.39 -44.09 -2.47
N THR A 167 36.79 -44.98 -3.39
CA THR A 167 37.69 -44.69 -4.53
C THR A 167 37.01 -44.67 -5.91
N ASP A 168 37.78 -44.20 -6.92
CA ASP A 168 37.63 -44.51 -8.37
C ASP A 168 36.43 -43.89 -9.13
N ARG A 169 36.48 -43.64 -10.47
CA ARG A 169 37.59 -43.40 -11.43
C ARG A 169 37.01 -42.89 -12.78
N ARG A 170 37.86 -42.29 -13.64
CA ARG A 170 37.58 -41.91 -15.06
C ARG A 170 36.53 -40.76 -15.17
N GLY A 171 36.40 -39.94 -16.21
CA GLY A 171 36.79 -40.00 -17.63
C GLY A 171 35.49 -39.97 -18.48
N SER A 172 35.32 -39.21 -19.57
CA SER A 172 36.27 -38.49 -20.44
C SER A 172 35.62 -37.24 -21.07
N ALA A 173 36.40 -36.40 -21.77
CA ALA A 173 35.92 -35.17 -22.42
C ALA A 173 35.65 -35.36 -23.93
N ARG A 174 34.77 -34.51 -24.51
CA ARG A 174 34.87 -33.99 -25.89
C ARG A 174 33.93 -32.79 -26.13
N SER A 175 34.25 -32.00 -27.15
CA SER A 175 33.53 -30.80 -27.64
C SER A 175 34.05 -30.49 -29.06
N PRO A 176 33.63 -29.42 -29.75
CA PRO A 176 32.28 -29.16 -30.28
C PRO A 176 32.31 -28.97 -31.83
N ALA A 177 31.17 -28.69 -32.46
CA ALA A 177 31.12 -28.28 -33.88
C ALA A 177 30.04 -27.21 -34.18
N ARG A 178 30.26 -26.45 -35.27
CA ARG A 178 29.47 -25.36 -35.89
C ARG A 178 29.98 -25.21 -37.34
N PRO A 179 29.35 -24.39 -38.20
CA PRO A 179 27.93 -24.17 -38.50
C PRO A 179 27.65 -24.51 -39.99
N ASP A 180 26.52 -24.08 -40.59
CA ASP A 180 26.53 -23.52 -41.97
C ASP A 180 25.19 -22.88 -42.43
N GLN A 181 25.27 -22.11 -43.52
CA GLN A 181 24.24 -21.35 -44.29
C GLN A 181 24.85 -20.99 -45.67
N PRO A 182 24.16 -20.35 -46.65
CA PRO A 182 22.72 -20.11 -46.87
C PRO A 182 22.21 -20.55 -48.26
N SER A 183 20.93 -20.33 -48.61
CA SER A 183 20.49 -20.18 -50.02
C SER A 183 19.12 -19.48 -50.20
N ALA A 184 19.01 -18.69 -51.28
CA ALA A 184 17.84 -18.01 -51.87
C ALA A 184 18.23 -17.62 -53.33
N PRO A 185 17.37 -17.08 -54.23
CA PRO A 185 15.97 -16.64 -54.08
C PRO A 185 15.01 -17.19 -55.19
N GLY A 186 13.79 -16.63 -55.29
CA GLY A 186 12.82 -16.81 -56.39
C GLY A 186 11.95 -15.56 -56.58
N ASP A 187 11.40 -15.32 -57.78
CA ASP A 187 11.03 -13.97 -58.28
C ASP A 187 9.64 -13.87 -58.99
N ARG A 188 9.13 -12.64 -59.21
CA ARG A 188 7.97 -12.19 -60.05
C ARG A 188 6.53 -12.46 -59.52
N VAL A 189 5.57 -11.51 -59.48
CA VAL A 189 4.90 -10.63 -60.51
C VAL A 189 3.88 -11.42 -61.36
N ALA A 190 2.62 -11.00 -61.60
CA ALA A 190 1.90 -9.68 -61.61
C ALA A 190 0.58 -9.73 -60.77
N LEU A 191 -0.30 -8.72 -60.49
CA LEU A 191 -0.67 -7.35 -60.96
C LEU A 191 -1.98 -7.25 -61.81
N GLY A 192 -3.08 -6.73 -61.21
CA GLY A 192 -4.33 -6.29 -61.89
C GLY A 192 -5.64 -6.83 -61.25
N LEU A 193 -6.84 -6.23 -61.39
CA LEU A 193 -7.24 -4.83 -61.68
C LEU A 193 -8.74 -4.62 -61.32
N LEU A 194 -9.21 -3.37 -61.34
CA LEU A 194 -10.57 -2.89 -60.97
C LEU A 194 -11.71 -3.44 -61.86
N SER A 195 -12.97 -3.46 -61.36
CA SER A 195 -14.06 -2.57 -61.84
C SER A 195 -15.46 -2.88 -61.24
N ARG A 196 -16.29 -1.82 -61.08
CA ARG A 196 -17.77 -1.69 -61.01
C ARG A 196 -18.62 -2.75 -60.27
N ALA A 197 -19.52 -2.42 -59.33
CA ALA A 197 -20.60 -1.43 -59.28
C ALA A 197 -21.87 -1.81 -60.11
N GLY A 198 -22.98 -1.99 -59.39
CA GLY A 198 -24.35 -2.21 -59.90
C GLY A 198 -25.36 -1.98 -58.75
N ALA A 199 -26.57 -1.51 -59.05
CA ALA A 199 -27.50 -0.97 -58.04
C ALA A 199 -28.98 -1.24 -58.37
N ALA A 200 -29.86 -0.81 -57.43
CA ALA A 200 -31.30 -0.56 -57.53
C ALA A 200 -32.29 -1.60 -56.94
N ALA A 201 -33.43 -1.06 -56.47
CA ALA A 201 -34.65 -1.68 -55.93
C ALA A 201 -34.51 -2.61 -54.70
N GLY A 202 -35.31 -2.52 -53.62
CA GLY A 202 -36.31 -1.52 -53.23
C GLY A 202 -37.75 -2.03 -53.20
N ARG A 203 -38.36 -2.14 -52.00
CA ARG A 203 -39.82 -2.16 -51.77
C ARG A 203 -40.18 -1.93 -50.30
N ASP A 204 -41.15 -1.05 -50.08
CA ASP A 204 -41.81 -0.76 -48.79
C ASP A 204 -42.96 -1.75 -48.54
N VAL A 205 -43.22 -2.14 -47.29
CA VAL A 205 -44.57 -2.55 -46.83
C VAL A 205 -44.79 -2.07 -45.39
N ARG A 206 -45.88 -1.35 -45.14
CA ARG A 206 -46.27 -0.84 -43.81
C ARG A 206 -47.31 -1.72 -43.11
N ARG A 207 -47.13 -1.85 -41.78
CA ARG A 207 -48.14 -1.96 -40.70
C ARG A 207 -49.57 -2.45 -41.04
N ARG A 208 -50.06 -3.41 -40.24
CA ARG A 208 -51.42 -3.32 -39.65
C ARG A 208 -51.40 -3.59 -38.14
N ARG A 209 -52.45 -3.13 -37.45
CA ARG A 209 -52.72 -3.33 -36.01
C ARG A 209 -53.79 -4.39 -35.82
N ALA A 210 -53.81 -5.02 -34.64
CA ALA A 210 -55.04 -5.48 -34.00
C ALA A 210 -55.05 -5.01 -32.53
N ARG A 211 -56.25 -4.87 -31.95
CA ARG A 211 -56.51 -4.62 -30.52
C ARG A 211 -57.49 -5.69 -30.04
N HIS A 212 -57.42 -6.10 -28.78
CA HIS A 212 -58.62 -6.44 -27.99
C HIS A 212 -58.34 -6.37 -26.48
N ASP A 213 -59.43 -6.15 -25.73
CA ASP A 213 -59.55 -5.87 -24.30
C ASP A 213 -61.07 -6.02 -23.95
N PRO A 214 -61.53 -6.06 -22.68
CA PRO A 214 -61.33 -7.11 -21.66
C PRO A 214 -62.64 -7.85 -21.27
N GLY A 215 -62.55 -8.99 -20.55
CA GLY A 215 -63.69 -9.82 -20.13
C GLY A 215 -63.67 -10.30 -18.67
N ARG A 216 -64.69 -9.92 -17.88
CA ARG A 216 -64.86 -10.07 -16.40
C ARG A 216 -65.24 -11.48 -15.88
N ARG A 217 -65.03 -11.67 -14.55
CA ARG A 217 -65.67 -12.66 -13.60
C ARG A 217 -65.14 -14.12 -13.69
N GLN A 218 -65.16 -14.97 -12.64
CA GLN A 218 -65.87 -14.92 -11.33
C GLN A 218 -65.05 -15.56 -10.15
N ARG A 219 -65.63 -15.63 -8.93
CA ARG A 219 -65.09 -16.17 -7.63
C ARG A 219 -65.92 -17.40 -7.17
N PRO A 220 -65.65 -18.16 -6.07
CA PRO A 220 -64.88 -17.88 -4.83
C PRO A 220 -63.75 -18.94 -4.57
N ARG A 221 -63.32 -19.45 -3.38
CA ARG A 221 -63.71 -19.36 -1.94
C ARG A 221 -62.50 -19.65 -0.98
N ALA A 222 -62.75 -19.38 0.31
CA ALA A 222 -62.10 -19.72 1.61
C ALA A 222 -61.22 -21.02 1.75
N LEU A 223 -60.34 -21.24 2.76
CA LEU A 223 -59.92 -20.56 4.02
C LEU A 223 -58.35 -20.48 4.08
N GLY A 224 -57.63 -19.87 5.04
CA GLY A 224 -57.95 -19.24 6.34
C GLY A 224 -56.78 -18.39 6.92
N ARG A 225 -56.99 -17.74 8.07
CA ARG A 225 -56.17 -16.62 8.62
C ARG A 225 -54.96 -17.06 9.47
N ASN A 226 -53.89 -16.27 9.49
CA ASN A 226 -53.55 -15.42 10.67
C ASN A 226 -52.36 -14.47 10.45
N LEU A 227 -52.58 -13.16 10.69
CA LEU A 227 -51.58 -12.10 10.90
C LEU A 227 -52.22 -11.01 11.78
N SER A 228 -51.42 -10.30 12.58
CA SER A 228 -51.82 -9.13 13.36
C SER A 228 -50.83 -7.97 13.15
N HIS A 229 -51.32 -6.72 13.21
CA HIS A 229 -50.60 -5.51 12.79
C HIS A 229 -50.53 -4.46 13.92
N GLU A 230 -49.73 -3.41 13.69
CA GLU A 230 -49.73 -2.16 14.47
C GLU A 230 -51.11 -1.48 14.53
N PRO A 231 -51.27 -0.52 15.47
CA PRO A 231 -51.98 0.71 15.13
C PRO A 231 -51.21 2.01 15.47
N ARG A 232 -51.50 3.08 14.73
CA ARG A 232 -51.16 4.48 15.07
C ARG A 232 -52.38 5.38 14.86
N ARG A 233 -52.73 6.22 15.85
CA ARG A 233 -52.80 7.72 15.72
C ARG A 233 -53.56 8.42 16.88
N ALA A 234 -52.87 9.41 17.44
CA ALA A 234 -53.33 10.77 17.82
C ALA A 234 -54.63 11.03 18.64
N ALA A 235 -54.45 11.71 19.77
CA ALA A 235 -55.32 12.78 20.28
C ALA A 235 -54.45 13.86 20.98
N ARG A 236 -55.05 14.99 21.41
CA ARG A 236 -54.34 16.19 21.94
C ARG A 236 -54.48 16.33 23.46
N CYS A 237 -53.50 16.95 24.14
CA CYS A 237 -53.67 18.17 24.97
C CYS A 237 -52.40 18.52 25.80
N ALA A 238 -52.34 19.78 26.27
CA ALA A 238 -51.30 20.39 27.11
C ALA A 238 -51.83 21.77 27.60
N PRO A 239 -51.12 22.58 28.43
CA PRO A 239 -50.16 22.28 29.52
C PRO A 239 -50.57 22.95 30.86
N VAL A 240 -49.89 22.63 31.97
CA VAL A 240 -49.85 23.48 33.19
C VAL A 240 -48.42 23.49 33.76
N ALA A 241 -48.00 24.61 34.37
CA ALA A 241 -46.66 24.82 34.92
C ALA A 241 -46.65 24.87 36.46
N GLY A 242 -45.47 24.65 37.07
CA GLY A 242 -45.22 24.84 38.50
C GLY A 242 -43.75 25.21 38.75
N ARG A 243 -43.51 26.22 39.58
CA ARG A 243 -42.16 26.73 39.96
C ARG A 243 -41.94 26.54 41.47
N ALA A 244 -40.70 26.84 41.90
CA ALA A 244 -40.34 27.29 43.27
C ALA A 244 -40.30 26.21 44.38
N ALA A 245 -39.60 26.40 45.51
CA ALA A 245 -38.40 27.22 45.78
C ALA A 245 -37.80 26.94 47.19
N TRP A 246 -36.46 26.87 47.28
CA TRP A 246 -35.62 27.43 48.36
C TRP A 246 -35.68 26.87 49.81
N ARG A 247 -34.58 27.15 50.55
CA ARG A 247 -34.41 27.17 52.03
C ARG A 247 -34.43 25.81 52.76
N THR A 248 -33.76 25.55 53.89
CA THR A 248 -32.48 25.92 54.57
C THR A 248 -32.67 25.59 56.06
N GLY A 249 -31.66 25.01 56.73
CA GLY A 249 -31.68 24.66 58.16
C GLY A 249 -31.22 23.20 58.34
N ALA A 250 -30.08 22.81 58.96
CA ALA A 250 -29.31 23.28 60.12
C ALA A 250 -29.78 22.68 61.47
N GLY A 251 -28.84 22.09 62.24
CA GLY A 251 -29.00 21.90 63.70
C GLY A 251 -28.72 20.51 64.32
N ALA A 252 -27.44 20.24 64.65
CA ALA A 252 -27.01 19.34 65.76
C ALA A 252 -27.35 17.81 65.64
N ARG A 253 -26.70 16.87 66.36
CA ARG A 253 -25.95 16.91 67.63
C ARG A 253 -24.63 16.11 67.62
N VAL A 254 -23.83 16.32 68.66
CA VAL A 254 -22.50 15.70 68.88
C VAL A 254 -22.62 14.33 69.57
N GLY A 255 -21.78 13.37 69.17
CA GLY A 255 -21.58 12.09 69.87
C GLY A 255 -20.11 11.67 69.90
N ARG A 256 -19.39 11.98 70.98
CA ARG A 256 -18.01 11.48 71.22
C ARG A 256 -18.05 10.04 71.73
N ARG A 257 -17.24 9.15 71.14
CA ARG A 257 -16.66 8.00 71.85
C ARG A 257 -15.15 7.93 71.60
N ARG A 258 -14.38 7.76 72.67
CA ARG A 258 -12.96 7.39 72.61
C ARG A 258 -12.85 5.86 72.55
N GLY A 259 -11.98 5.35 71.69
CA GLY A 259 -11.51 3.95 71.71
C GLY A 259 -9.99 3.95 71.79
N ALA A 260 -9.41 3.08 72.62
CA ALA A 260 -7.97 3.04 72.86
C ALA A 260 -7.20 2.25 71.78
N ARG A 261 -5.86 2.37 71.79
CA ARG A 261 -4.97 1.80 70.78
C ARG A 261 -4.79 0.28 70.94
N GLY A 262 -4.85 -0.45 69.82
CA GLY A 262 -4.18 -1.74 69.66
C GLY A 262 -3.11 -1.61 68.57
N LEU A 263 -1.83 -1.79 68.92
CA LEU A 263 -0.71 -1.65 67.98
C LEU A 263 -0.40 -2.99 67.30
N ALA A 264 -1.08 -3.28 66.18
CA ALA A 264 -0.70 -4.36 65.27
C ALA A 264 0.25 -3.83 64.18
N GLY A 265 1.44 -4.43 64.06
CA GLY A 265 2.49 -4.01 63.14
C GLY A 265 2.19 -4.35 61.68
N ALA A 266 1.28 -3.61 61.05
CA ALA A 266 0.99 -3.73 59.62
C ALA A 266 2.20 -3.30 58.78
N ARG A 267 3.06 -4.26 58.41
CA ARG A 267 4.05 -4.10 57.34
C ARG A 267 3.30 -3.59 56.10
N ARG A 268 3.60 -2.38 55.64
CA ARG A 268 3.13 -1.87 54.35
C ARG A 268 3.76 -2.71 53.24
N GLY A 269 3.08 -3.80 52.86
CA GLY A 269 3.35 -4.46 51.60
C GLY A 269 3.20 -3.42 50.50
N LEU A 270 4.27 -3.18 49.74
CA LEU A 270 4.17 -2.46 48.48
C LEU A 270 3.11 -3.16 47.64
N ALA A 271 2.08 -2.42 47.23
CA ALA A 271 1.12 -2.94 46.26
C ALA A 271 1.91 -3.46 45.05
N PRO A 272 1.63 -4.68 44.55
CA PRO A 272 2.41 -5.26 43.46
C PRO A 272 2.41 -4.29 42.28
N GLN A 273 3.59 -3.80 41.91
CA GLN A 273 3.71 -2.75 40.89
C GLN A 273 3.01 -3.19 39.62
N ALA A 274 2.24 -2.27 39.03
CA ALA A 274 1.57 -2.50 37.75
C ALA A 274 2.63 -2.99 36.74
N PRO A 275 2.54 -4.24 36.26
CA PRO A 275 3.71 -4.91 35.70
C PRO A 275 4.02 -4.39 34.30
N HIS A 276 5.22 -3.83 34.15
CA HIS A 276 5.59 -3.07 32.96
C HIS A 276 5.44 -3.83 31.64
N VAL A 277 4.82 -3.17 30.66
CA VAL A 277 4.61 -3.67 29.30
C VAL A 277 5.87 -3.42 28.48
N LYS A 278 6.57 -4.49 28.12
CA LYS A 278 7.83 -4.42 27.36
C LYS A 278 7.72 -5.27 26.10
N VAL A 279 8.20 -4.72 24.97
CA VAL A 279 8.31 -5.44 23.70
C VAL A 279 9.73 -5.96 23.47
N ARG A 280 9.86 -7.18 22.97
CA ARG A 280 11.17 -7.71 22.56
C ARG A 280 11.09 -8.71 21.40
N GLY A 281 12.05 -8.59 20.48
CA GLY A 281 12.40 -9.64 19.52
C GLY A 281 11.90 -9.35 18.10
N ALA A 282 11.69 -10.42 17.32
CA ALA A 282 11.30 -10.33 15.92
C ALA A 282 9.91 -10.91 15.67
N VAL A 283 9.11 -10.19 14.89
CA VAL A 283 7.77 -10.57 14.40
C VAL A 283 7.71 -10.31 12.91
N ARG A 284 6.99 -11.16 12.17
CA ARG A 284 6.77 -10.99 10.73
C ARG A 284 5.27 -10.83 10.46
N PRO A 285 4.81 -9.69 9.93
CA PRO A 285 3.41 -9.51 9.59
C PRO A 285 3.04 -10.43 8.41
N PRO A 286 1.76 -10.81 8.27
CA PRO A 286 1.30 -11.63 7.16
C PRO A 286 1.44 -10.88 5.84
N GLY A 287 1.45 -11.60 4.71
CA GLY A 287 1.62 -11.00 3.39
C GLY A 287 0.61 -9.90 3.05
N ASP A 288 1.03 -8.95 2.23
CA ASP A 288 0.21 -7.80 1.84
C ASP A 288 -1.07 -8.21 1.11
N LYS A 289 -2.21 -7.81 1.67
CA LYS A 289 -3.55 -8.11 1.14
C LYS A 289 -3.73 -7.54 -0.28
N SER A 290 -3.26 -6.32 -0.53
CA SER A 290 -3.42 -5.61 -1.81
C SER A 290 -2.59 -6.23 -2.91
N ILE A 291 -1.35 -6.62 -2.61
CA ILE A 291 -0.45 -7.33 -3.53
C ILE A 291 -0.97 -8.76 -3.75
N SER A 292 -1.38 -9.47 -2.70
CA SER A 292 -1.93 -10.84 -2.77
C SER A 292 -3.12 -10.96 -3.74
N HIS A 293 -4.07 -10.03 -3.71
CA HIS A 293 -5.18 -9.99 -4.68
C HIS A 293 -4.68 -9.84 -6.13
N ARG A 294 -3.77 -8.89 -6.38
CA ARG A 294 -3.26 -8.56 -7.72
C ARG A 294 -2.40 -9.67 -8.29
N ALA A 295 -1.52 -10.24 -7.47
CA ALA A 295 -0.66 -11.35 -7.84
C ALA A 295 -1.46 -12.57 -8.29
N LEU A 296 -2.54 -12.92 -7.58
CA LEU A 296 -3.46 -13.99 -8.01
C LEU A 296 -4.14 -13.65 -9.35
N MET A 297 -4.65 -12.43 -9.51
CA MET A 297 -5.35 -12.02 -10.74
C MET A 297 -4.43 -12.00 -11.96
N LEU A 298 -3.24 -11.41 -11.83
CA LEU A 298 -2.22 -11.39 -12.89
C LEU A 298 -1.69 -12.78 -13.21
N ALA A 299 -1.50 -13.64 -12.20
CA ALA A 299 -1.10 -15.03 -12.41
C ALA A 299 -2.17 -15.88 -13.10
N ALA A 300 -3.46 -15.56 -12.91
CA ALA A 300 -4.57 -16.19 -13.62
C ALA A 300 -4.80 -15.63 -15.04
N LEU A 301 -4.19 -14.48 -15.36
CA LEU A 301 -4.08 -13.91 -16.71
C LEU A 301 -2.77 -14.31 -17.41
N ALA A 302 -1.84 -14.98 -16.71
CA ALA A 302 -0.54 -15.35 -17.24
C ALA A 302 -0.56 -16.66 -18.03
N HIS A 303 0.16 -16.70 -19.15
CA HIS A 303 0.31 -17.90 -19.96
C HIS A 303 1.42 -18.81 -19.40
N GLY A 304 1.06 -19.69 -18.46
CA GLY A 304 1.97 -20.68 -17.90
C GLY A 304 1.70 -20.99 -16.43
N ARG A 305 2.78 -21.28 -15.69
CA ARG A 305 2.77 -21.50 -14.24
C ARG A 305 3.48 -20.35 -13.54
N SER A 306 2.76 -19.60 -12.72
CA SER A 306 3.32 -18.62 -11.78
C SER A 306 3.38 -19.19 -10.36
N GLU A 307 4.29 -18.67 -9.53
CA GLU A 307 4.52 -19.13 -8.15
C GLU A 307 4.55 -17.94 -7.19
N LEU A 308 3.68 -17.97 -6.18
CA LEU A 308 3.46 -16.87 -5.23
C LEU A 308 3.81 -17.35 -3.82
N ALA A 309 4.91 -16.85 -3.26
CA ALA A 309 5.31 -17.09 -1.87
C ALA A 309 4.80 -15.97 -0.95
N GLY A 310 4.54 -16.29 0.32
CA GLY A 310 4.07 -15.29 1.31
C GLY A 310 2.63 -14.80 1.11
N LEU A 311 1.81 -15.48 0.28
CA LEU A 311 0.44 -15.08 -0.01
C LEU A 311 -0.45 -15.06 1.25
N LEU A 312 -1.21 -13.98 1.45
CA LEU A 312 -2.09 -13.82 2.61
C LEU A 312 -3.15 -14.94 2.68
N THR A 313 -3.25 -15.58 3.84
CA THR A 313 -4.17 -16.70 4.13
C THR A 313 -5.59 -16.29 4.55
N GLY A 314 -5.88 -14.99 4.58
CA GLY A 314 -7.19 -14.43 4.93
C GLY A 314 -8.30 -14.72 3.92
N GLU A 315 -9.56 -14.66 4.38
CA GLU A 315 -10.72 -15.12 3.59
C GLU A 315 -11.00 -14.27 2.33
N ASP A 316 -10.59 -13.00 2.32
CA ASP A 316 -10.69 -12.14 1.14
C ASP A 316 -9.84 -12.65 -0.04
N VAL A 317 -8.60 -13.09 0.24
CA VAL A 317 -7.67 -13.59 -0.77
C VAL A 317 -8.05 -15.01 -1.20
N LYS A 318 -8.53 -15.83 -0.26
CA LYS A 318 -9.21 -17.10 -0.56
C LYS A 318 -10.44 -16.90 -1.45
N SER A 319 -11.20 -15.82 -1.27
CA SER A 319 -12.34 -15.47 -2.12
C SER A 319 -11.94 -15.07 -3.54
N THR A 320 -10.84 -14.31 -3.71
CA THR A 320 -10.23 -14.11 -5.05
C THR A 320 -9.86 -15.46 -5.68
N ALA A 321 -9.14 -16.33 -4.97
CA ALA A 321 -8.75 -17.65 -5.49
C ALA A 321 -9.94 -18.59 -5.75
N ARG A 322 -11.07 -18.42 -5.05
CA ARG A 322 -12.34 -19.14 -5.32
C ARG A 322 -12.94 -18.67 -6.65
N VAL A 323 -13.06 -17.36 -6.84
CA VAL A 323 -13.58 -16.75 -8.08
C VAL A 323 -12.71 -17.11 -9.28
N LEU A 324 -11.38 -17.04 -9.16
CA LEU A 324 -10.47 -17.40 -10.25
C LEU A 324 -10.51 -18.90 -10.60
N ARG A 325 -10.72 -19.80 -9.62
CA ARG A 325 -10.98 -21.24 -9.89
C ARG A 325 -12.30 -21.46 -10.64
N GLN A 326 -13.36 -20.73 -10.28
CA GLN A 326 -14.64 -20.76 -11.02
C GLN A 326 -14.50 -20.22 -12.46
N LEU A 327 -13.45 -19.44 -12.74
CA LEU A 327 -13.08 -18.90 -14.05
C LEU A 327 -11.96 -19.70 -14.75
N GLY A 328 -11.69 -20.93 -14.31
CA GLY A 328 -10.80 -21.89 -14.99
C GLY A 328 -9.34 -21.93 -14.53
N ALA A 329 -8.92 -21.07 -13.59
CA ALA A 329 -7.54 -21.07 -13.10
C ALA A 329 -7.27 -22.21 -12.09
N VAL A 330 -6.23 -23.01 -12.35
CA VAL A 330 -5.76 -24.05 -11.41
C VAL A 330 -4.87 -23.40 -10.36
N ILE A 331 -5.40 -23.22 -9.15
CA ILE A 331 -4.71 -22.56 -8.02
C ILE A 331 -4.57 -23.57 -6.87
N SER A 332 -3.34 -23.80 -6.38
CA SER A 332 -3.07 -24.72 -5.27
C SER A 332 -3.65 -24.22 -3.92
N PRO A 333 -3.69 -25.06 -2.87
CA PRO A 333 -4.21 -24.66 -1.56
C PRO A 333 -3.40 -23.51 -0.94
N ILE A 334 -4.07 -22.43 -0.54
CA ILE A 334 -3.45 -21.30 0.16
C ILE A 334 -3.28 -21.69 1.64
N ARG A 335 -2.02 -21.86 2.07
CA ARG A 335 -1.62 -22.27 3.43
C ARG A 335 -0.53 -21.32 3.94
N ASP A 336 -0.43 -21.20 5.26
CA ASP A 336 0.59 -20.36 5.88
C ASP A 336 2.00 -20.91 5.61
N GLY A 337 2.97 -20.03 5.39
CA GLY A 337 4.32 -20.36 4.90
C GLY A 337 4.39 -21.03 3.51
N GLY A 338 3.27 -21.29 2.83
CA GLY A 338 3.23 -22.06 1.59
C GLY A 338 3.47 -21.24 0.32
N THR A 339 4.11 -21.86 -0.68
CA THR A 339 4.13 -21.34 -2.06
C THR A 339 2.88 -21.78 -2.80
N VAL A 340 2.15 -20.81 -3.35
CA VAL A 340 0.92 -21.03 -4.11
C VAL A 340 1.24 -21.04 -5.60
N THR A 341 0.96 -22.16 -6.28
CA THR A 341 1.11 -22.26 -7.73
C THR A 341 -0.20 -21.90 -8.41
N VAL A 342 -0.11 -21.08 -9.45
CA VAL A 342 -1.24 -20.68 -10.30
C VAL A 342 -0.91 -21.08 -11.73
N ARG A 343 -1.84 -21.77 -12.39
CA ARG A 343 -1.75 -22.10 -13.82
C ARG A 343 -3.08 -21.81 -14.50
N ALA A 344 -3.04 -20.99 -15.54
CA ALA A 344 -4.17 -20.73 -16.42
C ALA A 344 -3.75 -20.94 -17.89
N SER A 345 -4.74 -21.17 -18.75
CA SER A 345 -4.59 -21.16 -20.21
C SER A 345 -5.39 -20.03 -20.84
N ARG A 346 -6.62 -19.81 -20.33
CA ARG A 346 -7.49 -18.66 -20.55
C ARG A 346 -8.50 -18.56 -19.39
N ILE A 347 -9.11 -17.40 -19.24
CA ILE A 347 -10.30 -17.19 -18.40
C ILE A 347 -11.52 -17.84 -19.10
N THR A 348 -12.39 -18.52 -18.34
CA THR A 348 -13.57 -19.24 -18.85
C THR A 348 -14.88 -18.78 -18.22
N HIS A 349 -16.01 -18.93 -18.93
CA HIS A 349 -17.34 -18.59 -18.41
C HIS A 349 -17.67 -19.39 -17.14
N PRO A 350 -18.16 -18.75 -16.06
CA PRO A 350 -18.42 -19.43 -14.79
C PRO A 350 -19.75 -20.17 -14.80
N ALA A 351 -19.78 -21.38 -14.23
CA ALA A 351 -21.02 -22.18 -14.11
C ALA A 351 -22.02 -21.64 -13.05
N SER A 352 -21.69 -20.59 -12.31
CA SER A 352 -22.51 -20.04 -11.22
C SER A 352 -22.10 -18.60 -10.87
N ARG A 353 -22.86 -17.93 -9.98
CA ARG A 353 -22.55 -16.59 -9.49
C ARG A 353 -21.19 -16.55 -8.76
N LEU A 354 -20.37 -15.56 -9.08
CA LEU A 354 -19.03 -15.36 -8.52
C LEU A 354 -19.11 -14.73 -7.12
N HIS A 355 -18.99 -15.54 -6.07
CA HIS A 355 -19.15 -15.09 -4.69
C HIS A 355 -17.84 -14.53 -4.10
N CYS A 356 -17.74 -13.19 -4.07
CA CYS A 356 -16.57 -12.42 -3.66
C CYS A 356 -16.36 -12.32 -2.13
N GLY A 357 -17.23 -12.94 -1.32
CA GLY A 357 -17.17 -12.87 0.15
C GLY A 357 -17.47 -11.46 0.66
N ASN A 358 -16.64 -10.96 1.57
CA ASN A 358 -16.65 -9.56 2.03
C ASN A 358 -15.82 -8.63 1.12
N SER A 359 -15.09 -9.20 0.16
CA SER A 359 -13.94 -8.56 -0.47
C SER A 359 -14.32 -7.55 -1.56
N GLY A 360 -14.37 -6.28 -1.17
CA GLY A 360 -14.52 -5.15 -2.10
C GLY A 360 -13.39 -5.07 -3.12
N THR A 361 -12.17 -5.50 -2.77
CA THR A 361 -11.04 -5.60 -3.72
C THR A 361 -11.28 -6.70 -4.74
N THR A 362 -11.73 -7.90 -4.31
CA THR A 362 -12.06 -8.98 -5.24
C THR A 362 -13.13 -8.53 -6.23
N ALA A 363 -14.28 -8.04 -5.74
CA ALA A 363 -15.38 -7.63 -6.62
C ALA A 363 -14.96 -6.56 -7.64
N ARG A 364 -14.36 -5.46 -7.19
CA ARG A 364 -14.05 -4.30 -8.04
C ARG A 364 -12.96 -4.57 -9.07
N LEU A 365 -11.89 -5.29 -8.71
CA LEU A 365 -10.83 -5.62 -9.68
C LEU A 365 -11.29 -6.73 -10.65
N MET A 366 -12.12 -7.69 -10.19
CA MET A 366 -12.68 -8.71 -11.08
C MET A 366 -13.65 -8.12 -12.12
N LEU A 367 -14.37 -7.03 -11.84
CA LEU A 367 -15.13 -6.32 -12.89
C LEU A 367 -14.20 -5.84 -14.02
N GLY A 368 -13.01 -5.34 -13.70
CA GLY A 368 -12.00 -4.98 -14.70
C GLY A 368 -11.54 -6.18 -15.53
N VAL A 369 -11.20 -7.30 -14.87
CA VAL A 369 -10.80 -8.55 -15.54
C VAL A 369 -11.92 -9.11 -16.44
N LEU A 370 -13.17 -9.01 -15.99
CA LEU A 370 -14.35 -9.54 -16.69
C LEU A 370 -14.84 -8.65 -17.83
N ALA A 371 -14.55 -7.34 -17.82
CA ALA A 371 -14.94 -6.41 -18.88
C ALA A 371 -14.37 -6.79 -20.27
N GLY A 372 -13.18 -7.41 -20.33
CA GLY A 372 -12.58 -7.91 -21.57
C GLY A 372 -13.09 -9.30 -22.02
N GLN A 373 -13.90 -9.98 -21.22
CA GLN A 373 -14.32 -11.36 -21.49
C GLN A 373 -15.61 -11.41 -22.29
N ARG A 374 -15.64 -12.17 -23.39
CA ARG A 374 -16.79 -12.26 -24.32
C ARG A 374 -17.94 -13.14 -23.81
N PHE A 375 -18.27 -13.05 -22.52
CA PHE A 375 -19.30 -13.85 -21.87
C PHE A 375 -19.91 -13.14 -20.65
N PRO A 376 -21.14 -13.47 -20.22
CA PRO A 376 -21.75 -12.90 -19.02
C PRO A 376 -21.13 -13.46 -17.73
N ALA A 377 -21.04 -12.64 -16.68
CA ALA A 377 -20.69 -13.10 -15.34
C ALA A 377 -21.42 -12.27 -14.26
N THR A 378 -22.13 -12.95 -13.36
CA THR A 378 -22.80 -12.30 -12.21
C THR A 378 -21.92 -12.36 -10.97
N LEU A 379 -21.56 -11.21 -10.41
CA LEU A 379 -20.82 -11.08 -9.16
C LEU A 379 -21.77 -10.87 -7.99
N THR A 380 -21.43 -11.46 -6.84
CA THR A 380 -22.17 -11.31 -5.59
C THR A 380 -21.23 -11.39 -4.37
N GLY A 381 -21.76 -11.20 -3.17
CA GLY A 381 -21.02 -11.33 -1.91
C GLY A 381 -21.94 -11.35 -0.70
N ASP A 382 -21.35 -11.17 0.48
CA ASP A 382 -22.11 -11.15 1.73
C ASP A 382 -22.99 -9.91 1.90
N ALA A 383 -23.80 -9.89 2.97
CA ALA A 383 -24.74 -8.81 3.26
C ALA A 383 -24.08 -7.44 3.50
N SER A 384 -22.79 -7.36 3.85
CA SER A 384 -22.05 -6.10 3.97
C SER A 384 -21.54 -5.66 2.59
N LEU A 385 -20.90 -6.54 1.82
CA LEU A 385 -20.40 -6.21 0.48
C LEU A 385 -21.54 -5.81 -0.48
N ARG A 386 -22.71 -6.45 -0.37
CA ARG A 386 -23.94 -6.11 -1.12
C ARG A 386 -24.57 -4.76 -0.78
N ARG A 387 -24.02 -3.99 0.17
CA ARG A 387 -24.41 -2.60 0.46
C ARG A 387 -23.33 -1.58 0.08
N ARG A 388 -22.18 -2.00 -0.46
CA ARG A 388 -21.09 -1.08 -0.82
C ARG A 388 -21.25 -0.62 -2.27
N PRO A 389 -21.10 0.69 -2.55
CA PRO A 389 -21.31 1.24 -3.89
C PRO A 389 -20.28 0.70 -4.88
N MET A 390 -20.74 0.32 -6.07
CA MET A 390 -19.90 -0.12 -7.19
C MET A 390 -19.89 0.88 -8.34
N ARG A 391 -20.75 1.93 -8.33
CA ARG A 391 -20.82 2.96 -9.38
C ARG A 391 -19.44 3.49 -9.79
N ARG A 392 -18.58 3.80 -8.81
CA ARG A 392 -17.21 4.32 -9.04
C ARG A 392 -16.30 3.41 -9.90
N VAL A 393 -16.71 2.17 -10.16
CA VAL A 393 -16.06 1.23 -11.08
C VAL A 393 -16.96 0.87 -12.26
N THR A 394 -18.27 0.67 -12.07
CA THR A 394 -19.18 0.30 -13.18
C THR A 394 -19.39 1.43 -14.18
N GLU A 395 -19.37 2.69 -13.74
CA GLU A 395 -19.53 3.87 -14.60
C GLU A 395 -18.38 4.06 -15.61
N PRO A 396 -17.08 4.07 -15.22
CA PRO A 396 -16.01 4.13 -16.20
C PRO A 396 -15.84 2.83 -17.02
N LEU A 397 -16.22 1.65 -16.51
CA LEU A 397 -16.24 0.42 -17.33
C LEU A 397 -17.34 0.46 -18.41
N ARG A 398 -18.51 1.04 -18.12
CA ARG A 398 -19.54 1.34 -19.14
C ARG A 398 -19.03 2.31 -20.19
N ALA A 399 -18.23 3.31 -19.80
CA ALA A 399 -17.57 4.21 -20.75
C ALA A 399 -16.51 3.50 -21.64
N MET A 400 -15.96 2.36 -21.20
CA MET A 400 -15.15 1.47 -22.04
C MET A 400 -15.99 0.56 -22.95
N GLY A 401 -17.32 0.57 -22.88
CA GLY A 401 -18.21 -0.31 -23.65
C GLY A 401 -18.54 -1.65 -22.98
N ALA A 402 -18.27 -1.83 -21.68
CA ALA A 402 -18.76 -3.00 -20.95
C ALA A 402 -20.24 -2.83 -20.59
N ASP A 403 -21.08 -3.80 -20.97
CA ASP A 403 -22.47 -3.83 -20.53
C ASP A 403 -22.56 -4.39 -19.09
N ILE A 404 -23.37 -3.73 -18.26
CA ILE A 404 -23.47 -3.99 -16.81
C ILE A 404 -24.92 -3.80 -16.39
N GLU A 405 -25.45 -4.79 -15.67
CA GLU A 405 -26.82 -4.86 -15.16
C GLU A 405 -26.77 -5.05 -13.62
N GLU A 406 -26.98 -4.00 -12.83
CA GLU A 406 -27.15 -4.14 -11.36
C GLU A 406 -28.57 -4.66 -11.00
N GLU A 407 -28.68 -5.61 -10.07
CA GLU A 407 -30.00 -6.08 -9.61
C GLU A 407 -30.71 -5.05 -8.71
N ARG A 408 -29.95 -4.23 -7.98
CA ARG A 408 -30.45 -3.31 -6.94
C ARG A 408 -29.53 -2.11 -6.75
N GLY A 409 -29.93 -0.94 -7.24
CA GLY A 409 -29.16 0.31 -7.10
C GLY A 409 -27.78 0.18 -7.76
N ASP A 410 -26.73 0.72 -7.13
CA ASP A 410 -25.35 0.63 -7.64
C ASP A 410 -24.50 -0.47 -6.96
N ALA A 411 -25.14 -1.48 -6.37
CA ALA A 411 -24.49 -2.47 -5.50
C ALA A 411 -24.62 -3.92 -6.01
N LEU A 412 -24.00 -4.88 -5.30
CA LEU A 412 -24.10 -6.30 -5.64
C LEU A 412 -25.45 -6.93 -5.19
N PRO A 413 -26.02 -7.88 -5.96
CA PRO A 413 -25.43 -8.52 -7.13
C PRO A 413 -25.57 -7.71 -8.41
N LEU A 414 -24.61 -7.89 -9.32
CA LEU A 414 -24.66 -7.31 -10.66
C LEU A 414 -24.08 -8.30 -11.68
N THR A 415 -24.57 -8.22 -12.91
CA THR A 415 -24.04 -8.97 -14.06
C THR A 415 -23.23 -8.05 -14.93
N ILE A 416 -22.04 -8.49 -15.36
CA ILE A 416 -21.24 -7.83 -16.39
C ILE A 416 -21.23 -8.72 -17.64
N ARG A 417 -21.44 -8.10 -18.80
CA ARG A 417 -21.28 -8.69 -20.13
C ARG A 417 -20.12 -7.96 -20.80
N GLY A 418 -18.94 -8.53 -20.65
CA GLY A 418 -17.73 -8.01 -21.29
C GLY A 418 -17.70 -8.25 -22.79
N GLY A 419 -16.67 -7.74 -23.45
CA GLY A 419 -16.51 -7.93 -24.89
C GLY A 419 -15.41 -7.08 -25.50
N ARG A 420 -15.73 -6.43 -26.62
CA ARG A 420 -14.82 -5.50 -27.29
C ARG A 420 -14.86 -4.15 -26.56
N LEU A 421 -13.87 -3.89 -25.72
CA LEU A 421 -13.72 -2.60 -25.07
C LEU A 421 -13.17 -1.52 -26.02
N HIS A 422 -13.30 -0.27 -25.60
CA HIS A 422 -12.71 0.91 -26.22
C HIS A 422 -11.61 1.52 -25.34
N PRO A 423 -10.60 2.19 -25.91
CA PRO A 423 -9.62 2.96 -25.14
C PRO A 423 -10.28 4.06 -24.31
N LEU A 424 -9.74 4.35 -23.12
CA LEU A 424 -10.31 5.32 -22.18
C LEU A 424 -9.23 6.22 -21.57
N ALA A 425 -9.45 7.53 -21.62
CA ALA A 425 -8.78 8.50 -20.75
C ALA A 425 -9.77 8.94 -19.66
N TYR A 426 -9.44 8.73 -18.39
CA TYR A 426 -10.35 8.94 -17.26
C TYR A 426 -9.68 9.73 -16.13
N THR A 427 -10.25 10.90 -15.82
CA THR A 427 -9.96 11.62 -14.58
C THR A 427 -10.92 11.15 -13.50
N SER A 428 -10.41 10.41 -12.51
CA SER A 428 -11.22 9.99 -11.38
C SER A 428 -11.46 11.17 -10.43
N PRO A 429 -12.69 11.37 -9.92
CA PRO A 429 -12.98 12.43 -8.95
C PRO A 429 -12.42 12.13 -7.54
N VAL A 430 -11.86 10.93 -7.31
CA VAL A 430 -11.33 10.48 -6.02
C VAL A 430 -10.02 9.73 -6.20
N ALA A 431 -9.11 9.83 -5.23
CA ALA A 431 -7.88 9.04 -5.20
C ALA A 431 -8.23 7.60 -4.78
N SER A 432 -8.42 6.70 -5.75
CA SER A 432 -8.99 5.37 -5.53
C SER A 432 -8.27 4.29 -6.34
N ALA A 433 -7.28 3.68 -5.69
CA ALA A 433 -6.49 2.60 -6.26
C ALA A 433 -7.34 1.44 -6.79
N GLN A 434 -8.53 1.17 -6.22
CA GLN A 434 -9.44 0.14 -6.74
C GLN A 434 -10.05 0.51 -8.10
N VAL A 435 -10.36 1.79 -8.35
CA VAL A 435 -10.86 2.27 -9.65
C VAL A 435 -9.74 2.21 -10.67
N LYS A 436 -8.59 2.82 -10.37
CA LYS A 436 -7.37 2.75 -11.19
C LYS A 436 -7.01 1.31 -11.58
N SER A 437 -7.00 0.39 -10.60
CA SER A 437 -6.67 -1.02 -10.84
C SER A 437 -7.69 -1.74 -11.71
N ALA A 438 -8.99 -1.47 -11.53
CA ALA A 438 -10.03 -2.07 -12.37
C ALA A 438 -9.89 -1.61 -13.84
N LEU A 439 -9.60 -0.34 -14.08
CA LEU A 439 -9.41 0.19 -15.43
C LEU A 439 -8.11 -0.32 -16.08
N LEU A 440 -7.00 -0.41 -15.35
CA LEU A 440 -5.75 -1.01 -15.85
C LEU A 440 -5.94 -2.51 -16.18
N LEU A 441 -6.68 -3.26 -15.36
CA LEU A 441 -7.01 -4.67 -15.62
C LEU A 441 -7.99 -4.84 -16.78
N ALA A 442 -8.90 -3.87 -17.02
CA ALA A 442 -9.77 -3.84 -18.19
C ALA A 442 -9.00 -3.53 -19.47
N GLY A 443 -8.06 -2.58 -19.45
CA GLY A 443 -7.14 -2.31 -20.56
C GLY A 443 -6.30 -3.54 -20.92
N LEU A 444 -5.77 -4.24 -19.92
CA LEU A 444 -5.04 -5.49 -20.08
C LEU A 444 -5.92 -6.62 -20.67
N SER A 445 -7.09 -6.85 -20.08
CA SER A 445 -7.98 -7.95 -20.49
C SER A 445 -8.68 -7.72 -21.83
N GLY A 446 -8.95 -6.45 -22.19
CA GLY A 446 -9.57 -6.06 -23.46
C GLY A 446 -8.57 -5.72 -24.57
N GLY A 447 -7.27 -5.63 -24.27
CA GLY A 447 -6.23 -5.23 -25.23
C GLY A 447 -6.34 -3.77 -25.69
N VAL A 448 -6.76 -2.86 -24.81
CA VAL A 448 -6.97 -1.43 -25.14
C VAL A 448 -6.15 -0.50 -24.24
N ALA A 449 -5.76 0.65 -24.79
CA ALA A 449 -5.02 1.66 -24.04
C ALA A 449 -5.93 2.35 -22.99
N VAL A 450 -5.38 2.58 -21.80
CA VAL A 450 -6.09 3.18 -20.66
C VAL A 450 -5.19 4.20 -19.99
N SER A 451 -5.68 5.43 -19.83
CA SER A 451 -5.01 6.49 -19.07
C SER A 451 -5.86 6.93 -17.88
N VAL A 452 -5.29 6.92 -16.68
CA VAL A 452 -5.99 7.27 -15.43
C VAL A 452 -5.29 8.42 -14.72
N ARG A 453 -6.04 9.50 -14.46
CA ARG A 453 -5.64 10.61 -13.60
C ARG A 453 -6.39 10.53 -12.27
N GLU A 454 -5.70 10.80 -11.16
CA GLU A 454 -6.26 10.87 -9.81
C GLU A 454 -5.93 12.25 -9.20
N PRO A 455 -6.74 12.80 -8.27
CA PRO A 455 -6.47 14.09 -7.64
C PRO A 455 -5.29 14.04 -6.66
N TYR A 456 -5.05 12.87 -6.07
CA TYR A 456 -3.88 12.55 -5.24
C TYR A 456 -3.38 11.15 -5.61
N LEU A 457 -2.10 10.88 -5.37
CA LEU A 457 -1.51 9.56 -5.62
C LEU A 457 -2.12 8.51 -4.68
N SER A 458 -2.93 7.61 -5.23
CA SER A 458 -3.38 6.42 -4.51
C SER A 458 -2.40 5.24 -4.72
N ARG A 459 -2.55 4.19 -3.90
CA ARG A 459 -1.71 2.98 -3.88
C ARG A 459 -1.35 2.47 -5.29
N ASP A 460 -0.05 2.27 -5.52
CA ASP A 460 0.57 2.01 -6.83
C ASP A 460 0.90 0.53 -7.10
N HIS A 461 0.35 -0.38 -6.30
CA HIS A 461 0.60 -1.84 -6.38
C HIS A 461 0.25 -2.48 -7.73
N THR A 462 -0.67 -1.91 -8.52
CA THR A 462 -0.96 -2.45 -9.86
C THR A 462 0.13 -2.03 -10.83
N GLU A 463 0.51 -0.76 -10.77
CA GLU A 463 1.53 -0.15 -11.60
C GLU A 463 2.91 -0.80 -11.38
N ARG A 464 3.28 -1.07 -10.12
CA ARG A 464 4.51 -1.79 -9.75
C ARG A 464 4.54 -3.20 -10.34
N LEU A 465 3.46 -3.97 -10.16
CA LEU A 465 3.38 -5.33 -10.71
C LEU A 465 3.32 -5.32 -12.24
N PHE A 466 2.67 -4.33 -12.87
CA PHE A 466 2.69 -4.18 -14.33
C PHE A 466 4.12 -3.93 -14.84
N LEU A 467 4.84 -2.96 -14.25
CA LEU A 467 6.22 -2.64 -14.62
C LEU A 467 7.17 -3.83 -14.37
N HIS A 468 7.03 -4.53 -13.24
CA HIS A 468 7.82 -5.72 -12.91
C HIS A 468 7.60 -6.86 -13.93
N LEU A 469 6.39 -7.00 -14.47
CA LEU A 469 6.03 -7.98 -15.50
C LEU A 469 6.29 -7.49 -16.94
N GLY A 470 6.97 -6.35 -17.11
CA GLY A 470 7.30 -5.78 -18.43
C GLY A 470 6.11 -5.16 -19.18
N LEU A 471 4.97 -4.96 -18.51
CA LEU A 471 3.78 -4.35 -19.12
C LEU A 471 3.98 -2.84 -19.27
N ALA A 472 3.83 -2.32 -20.49
CA ALA A 472 4.19 -0.96 -20.86
C ALA A 472 3.25 0.11 -20.24
N LEU A 473 3.64 0.58 -19.05
CA LEU A 473 2.96 1.59 -18.27
C LEU A 473 3.86 2.82 -18.08
N ARG A 474 3.28 4.02 -18.23
CA ARG A 474 4.00 5.30 -18.26
C ARG A 474 3.28 6.35 -17.42
N LEU A 475 4.02 7.37 -16.97
CA LEU A 475 3.45 8.58 -16.36
C LEU A 475 3.53 9.73 -17.37
N GLU A 476 2.42 10.02 -18.05
CA GLU A 476 2.36 11.01 -19.12
C GLU A 476 1.37 12.12 -18.75
N HIS A 477 1.79 13.38 -18.83
CA HIS A 477 0.98 14.56 -18.46
C HIS A 477 0.35 14.51 -17.05
N GLY A 478 0.92 13.74 -16.11
CA GLY A 478 0.37 13.51 -14.77
C GLY A 478 -0.82 12.53 -14.73
N ALA A 479 -0.97 11.67 -15.75
CA ALA A 479 -1.85 10.51 -15.76
C ALA A 479 -1.02 9.23 -15.96
N ILE A 480 -1.51 8.12 -15.40
CA ILE A 480 -0.91 6.79 -15.56
C ILE A 480 -1.49 6.18 -16.82
N SER A 481 -0.68 6.12 -17.88
CA SER A 481 -1.05 5.60 -19.20
C SER A 481 -0.49 4.19 -19.40
N PHE A 482 -1.37 3.22 -19.62
CA PHE A 482 -1.04 1.85 -20.01
C PHE A 482 -1.39 1.62 -21.48
N HIS A 483 -0.41 1.14 -22.25
CA HIS A 483 -0.55 0.86 -23.68
C HIS A 483 -0.14 -0.61 -23.92
N PRO A 484 -1.09 -1.57 -23.98
CA PRO A 484 -0.75 -2.98 -24.16
C PRO A 484 -0.09 -3.21 -25.53
N PRO A 485 1.18 -3.65 -25.60
CA PRO A 485 1.83 -3.98 -26.88
C PRO A 485 1.40 -5.37 -27.38
N ALA A 486 1.10 -6.27 -26.45
CA ALA A 486 0.43 -7.54 -26.62
C ALA A 486 -0.33 -7.86 -25.32
N PRO A 487 -1.45 -8.62 -25.34
CA PRO A 487 -2.30 -8.84 -24.15
C PRO A 487 -1.78 -9.92 -23.20
N THR A 488 -0.56 -10.45 -23.41
CA THR A 488 -0.05 -11.65 -22.76
C THR A 488 0.78 -11.32 -21.51
N VAL A 489 0.27 -11.67 -20.32
CA VAL A 489 1.07 -11.59 -19.08
C VAL A 489 2.06 -12.77 -19.04
N PRO A 490 3.37 -12.55 -18.78
CA PRO A 490 4.34 -13.64 -18.64
C PRO A 490 4.12 -14.41 -17.33
N PRO A 491 4.45 -15.72 -17.27
CA PRO A 491 4.49 -16.45 -16.01
C PRO A 491 5.62 -15.93 -15.12
N PHE A 492 5.40 -15.84 -13.80
CA PHE A 492 6.30 -15.14 -12.88
C PHE A 492 6.42 -15.81 -11.51
N ARG A 493 7.50 -15.48 -10.79
CA ARG A 493 7.70 -15.84 -9.38
C ARG A 493 7.69 -14.57 -8.55
N LEU A 494 6.91 -14.54 -7.48
CA LEU A 494 6.80 -13.36 -6.59
C LEU A 494 6.87 -13.78 -5.11
N SER A 495 7.77 -13.13 -4.36
CA SER A 495 7.74 -13.11 -2.91
C SER A 495 6.89 -11.93 -2.46
N ILE A 496 5.79 -12.20 -1.76
CA ILE A 496 4.86 -11.13 -1.34
C ILE A 496 5.37 -10.54 -0.01
N PRO A 497 5.63 -9.21 0.06
CA PRO A 497 6.08 -8.59 1.30
C PRO A 497 4.99 -8.60 2.37
N GLY A 498 5.40 -8.49 3.63
CA GLY A 498 4.50 -8.34 4.77
C GLY A 498 3.68 -7.05 4.67
N ASP A 499 2.40 -7.14 5.01
CA ASP A 499 1.43 -6.07 4.89
C ASP A 499 1.81 -4.83 5.71
N ALA A 500 2.00 -3.70 5.03
CA ALA A 500 2.27 -2.41 5.66
C ALA A 500 1.17 -2.01 6.67
N SER A 501 -0.07 -2.38 6.39
CA SER A 501 -1.20 -2.13 7.30
C SER A 501 -1.12 -2.98 8.57
N SER A 502 -0.83 -4.27 8.46
CA SER A 502 -0.63 -5.16 9.61
C SER A 502 0.61 -4.77 10.42
N ALA A 503 1.69 -4.36 9.75
CA ALA A 503 2.89 -3.83 10.39
C ALA A 503 2.61 -2.59 11.25
N ALA A 504 1.68 -1.72 10.84
CA ALA A 504 1.33 -0.51 11.60
C ALA A 504 0.80 -0.81 13.01
N PHE A 505 0.06 -1.91 13.21
CA PHE A 505 -0.40 -2.32 14.55
C PHE A 505 0.76 -2.82 15.43
N LEU A 506 1.70 -3.57 14.85
CA LEU A 506 2.88 -4.10 15.55
C LEU A 506 3.84 -2.96 15.94
N VAL A 507 4.06 -2.01 15.04
CA VAL A 507 4.82 -0.78 15.28
C VAL A 507 4.15 0.06 16.38
N ALA A 508 2.83 0.23 16.33
CA ALA A 508 2.11 1.00 17.34
C ALA A 508 2.17 0.35 18.74
N ALA A 509 2.09 -0.98 18.84
CA ALA A 509 2.29 -1.69 20.11
C ALA A 509 3.70 -1.46 20.68
N ALA A 510 4.72 -1.47 19.83
CA ALA A 510 6.10 -1.19 20.24
C ALA A 510 6.33 0.28 20.65
N VAL A 511 5.67 1.23 19.99
CA VAL A 511 5.72 2.67 20.32
C VAL A 511 4.99 2.98 21.64
N LEU A 512 3.93 2.24 21.95
CA LEU A 512 3.11 2.41 23.16
C LEU A 512 3.59 1.60 24.38
N ALA A 513 4.62 0.76 24.23
CA ALA A 513 5.22 0.01 25.34
C ALA A 513 6.07 0.91 26.26
N GLU A 514 6.33 0.47 27.49
CA GLU A 514 7.18 1.18 28.46
C GLU A 514 8.68 0.88 28.29
N GLY A 515 9.04 -0.10 27.46
CA GLY A 515 10.44 -0.47 27.25
C GLY A 515 10.67 -1.51 26.16
N GLY A 516 11.89 -1.49 25.60
CA GLY A 516 12.39 -2.51 24.69
C GLY A 516 12.45 -2.09 23.23
N GLU A 517 12.49 -3.09 22.34
CA GLU A 517 12.69 -2.93 20.90
C GLU A 517 12.02 -4.10 20.16
N LEU A 518 11.28 -3.79 19.10
CA LEU A 518 10.63 -4.78 18.23
C LEU A 518 11.16 -4.63 16.79
N ALA A 519 11.61 -5.74 16.21
CA ALA A 519 11.89 -5.85 14.79
C ALA A 519 10.66 -6.42 14.06
N ILE A 520 10.06 -5.65 13.17
CA ILE A 520 8.98 -6.07 12.29
C ILE A 520 9.60 -6.43 10.94
N GLU A 521 9.89 -7.71 10.72
CA GLU A 521 10.58 -8.22 9.54
C GLU A 521 9.77 -8.08 8.26
N ASN A 522 10.45 -7.86 7.14
CA ASN A 522 9.91 -8.05 5.79
C ASN A 522 8.64 -7.24 5.48
N ALA A 523 8.47 -6.07 6.10
CA ALA A 523 7.35 -5.18 5.85
C ALA A 523 7.53 -4.45 4.51
N GLY A 524 6.46 -4.38 3.72
CA GLY A 524 6.40 -3.52 2.55
C GLY A 524 6.51 -2.05 2.97
N VAL A 525 7.53 -1.35 2.49
CA VAL A 525 7.79 0.07 2.78
C VAL A 525 7.49 0.99 1.59
N ASN A 526 6.52 0.57 0.77
CA ASN A 526 6.00 1.35 -0.35
C ASN A 526 5.53 2.74 0.12
N PRO A 527 6.04 3.85 -0.45
CA PRO A 527 5.64 5.21 -0.07
C PRO A 527 4.14 5.46 -0.08
N THR A 528 3.39 4.81 -0.98
CA THR A 528 1.91 4.91 -1.06
C THR A 528 1.17 4.12 0.03
N ARG A 529 1.90 3.47 0.94
CA ARG A 529 1.41 2.71 2.11
C ARG A 529 2.04 3.12 3.44
N THR A 530 3.18 3.81 3.44
CA THR A 530 3.91 4.18 4.66
C THR A 530 3.56 5.57 5.20
N GLY A 531 2.41 6.15 4.85
CA GLY A 531 2.01 7.47 5.38
C GLY A 531 1.99 7.50 6.91
N PHE A 532 1.59 6.40 7.54
CA PHE A 532 1.58 6.26 9.00
C PHE A 532 2.98 6.40 9.63
N LEU A 533 4.07 6.04 8.92
CA LEU A 533 5.44 6.23 9.41
C LEU A 533 5.86 7.71 9.38
N VAL A 534 5.36 8.49 8.40
CA VAL A 534 5.60 9.95 8.32
C VAL A 534 4.82 10.68 9.42
N VAL A 535 3.59 10.24 9.70
CA VAL A 535 2.80 10.75 10.82
C VAL A 535 3.45 10.40 12.16
N LEU A 536 3.89 9.15 12.36
CA LEU A 536 4.61 8.74 13.57
C LEU A 536 5.89 9.56 13.81
N GLU A 537 6.70 9.79 12.77
CA GLU A 537 7.91 10.62 12.87
C GLU A 537 7.56 12.07 13.25
N ARG A 538 6.47 12.63 12.69
CA ARG A 538 5.94 13.95 13.06
C ARG A 538 5.34 14.00 14.48
N MET A 539 4.85 12.88 15.00
CA MET A 539 4.42 12.73 16.40
C MET A 539 5.59 12.45 17.37
N GLY A 540 6.84 12.32 16.90
CA GLY A 540 8.03 12.07 17.72
C GLY A 540 8.51 10.60 17.76
N ALA A 541 7.78 9.66 17.17
CA ALA A 541 8.13 8.24 17.15
C ALA A 541 8.93 7.87 15.89
N ARG A 542 10.26 7.75 16.03
CA ARG A 542 11.15 7.36 14.93
C ARG A 542 11.21 5.83 14.77
N VAL A 543 10.78 5.35 13.60
CA VAL A 543 10.88 3.94 13.19
C VAL A 543 12.00 3.81 12.15
N GLU A 544 13.03 3.03 12.45
CA GLU A 544 14.13 2.81 11.52
C GLU A 544 13.75 1.78 10.45
N ARG A 545 14.33 1.90 9.24
CA ARG A 545 14.12 0.99 8.11
C ARG A 545 15.47 0.38 7.73
N VAL A 546 15.67 -0.89 8.01
CA VAL A 546 16.92 -1.62 7.73
C VAL A 546 16.69 -2.70 6.66
N ASN A 547 17.78 -3.24 6.10
CA ASN A 547 17.74 -4.32 5.09
C ASN A 547 16.85 -4.02 3.87
N LEU A 548 16.86 -2.75 3.43
CA LEU A 548 16.11 -2.24 2.28
C LEU A 548 16.43 -3.04 1.00
N ARG A 549 15.37 -3.58 0.39
CA ARG A 549 15.41 -4.45 -0.81
C ARG A 549 14.18 -4.20 -1.70
N ASP A 550 14.17 -4.80 -2.89
CA ASP A 550 13.02 -4.82 -3.79
C ASP A 550 12.57 -6.28 -3.98
N GLU A 551 11.27 -6.53 -3.84
CA GLU A 551 10.64 -7.84 -4.03
C GLU A 551 9.51 -7.67 -5.08
N GLY A 552 9.86 -7.77 -6.37
CA GLY A 552 8.90 -7.70 -7.47
C GLY A 552 8.37 -6.30 -7.78
N GLY A 553 9.21 -5.27 -7.64
CA GLY A 553 8.86 -3.86 -7.83
C GLY A 553 8.28 -3.19 -6.58
N GLU A 554 8.12 -3.93 -5.48
CA GLU A 554 7.69 -3.44 -4.17
C GLU A 554 8.90 -3.30 -3.24
N PRO A 555 9.14 -2.11 -2.65
CA PRO A 555 10.26 -1.93 -1.74
C PRO A 555 9.92 -2.52 -0.37
N VAL A 556 10.86 -3.26 0.20
CA VAL A 556 10.71 -4.02 1.45
C VAL A 556 11.84 -3.65 2.40
N ALA A 557 11.52 -3.57 3.69
CA ALA A 557 12.51 -3.38 4.75
C ALA A 557 12.10 -4.17 5.99
N ASP A 558 13.02 -4.29 6.93
CA ASP A 558 12.68 -4.69 8.29
C ASP A 558 12.59 -3.38 9.12
N LEU A 559 11.52 -3.21 9.88
CA LEU A 559 11.25 -2.00 10.65
C LEU A 559 11.67 -2.18 12.10
N ILE A 560 12.48 -1.27 12.65
CA ILE A 560 12.85 -1.29 14.07
C ILE A 560 12.03 -0.22 14.79
N ALA A 561 11.16 -0.65 15.71
CA ALA A 561 10.28 0.20 16.49
C ALA A 561 10.60 0.10 17.99
N ARG A 562 10.47 1.23 18.69
CA ARG A 562 10.81 1.41 20.11
C ARG A 562 9.77 2.34 20.77
N PRO A 563 9.63 2.30 22.10
CA PRO A 563 8.85 3.26 22.88
C PRO A 563 9.17 4.72 22.51
N ALA A 564 8.14 5.56 22.45
CA ALA A 564 8.31 7.01 22.27
C ALA A 564 7.21 7.80 22.97
N ALA A 565 7.57 8.94 23.55
CA ALA A 565 6.59 9.97 23.90
C ALA A 565 6.02 10.55 22.61
N LEU A 566 4.69 10.71 22.54
CA LEU A 566 3.97 11.15 21.36
C LEU A 566 3.42 12.57 21.55
N GLN A 567 3.45 13.38 20.50
CA GLN A 567 2.81 14.70 20.43
C GLN A 567 1.68 14.74 19.39
N GLY A 568 0.67 15.56 19.65
CA GLY A 568 -0.49 15.75 18.78
C GLY A 568 -0.11 16.42 17.45
N THR A 569 -0.80 16.07 16.36
CA THR A 569 -0.46 16.60 15.03
C THR A 569 -1.63 16.69 14.06
N VAL A 570 -1.50 17.48 12.99
CA VAL A 570 -2.50 17.52 11.91
C VAL A 570 -2.10 16.53 10.82
N VAL A 571 -2.98 15.58 10.49
CA VAL A 571 -2.88 14.72 9.30
C VAL A 571 -3.73 15.33 8.20
N THR A 572 -3.09 15.71 7.11
CA THR A 572 -3.70 16.47 6.01
C THR A 572 -4.43 15.56 5.01
N ALA A 573 -5.42 16.12 4.30
CA ALA A 573 -6.19 15.42 3.28
C ALA A 573 -5.32 14.77 2.18
N ALA A 574 -4.18 15.38 1.85
CA ALA A 574 -3.23 14.85 0.86
C ALA A 574 -2.42 13.63 1.38
N GLU A 575 -2.23 13.49 2.69
CA GLU A 575 -1.59 12.30 3.29
C GLU A 575 -2.56 11.11 3.34
N VAL A 576 -3.86 11.36 3.56
CA VAL A 576 -4.89 10.31 3.80
C VAL A 576 -4.85 9.14 2.80
N PRO A 577 -4.74 9.33 1.47
CA PRO A 577 -4.65 8.21 0.51
C PRO A 577 -3.55 7.18 0.81
N THR A 578 -2.47 7.60 1.49
CA THR A 578 -1.31 6.77 1.84
C THR A 578 -1.43 6.06 3.20
N LEU A 579 -2.46 6.39 4.00
CA LEU A 579 -2.67 5.90 5.38
C LEU A 579 -4.14 5.70 5.78
N VAL A 580 -5.09 5.77 4.84
CA VAL A 580 -6.54 5.78 5.11
C VAL A 580 -7.04 4.57 5.89
N ASP A 581 -6.37 3.42 5.77
CA ASP A 581 -6.75 2.23 6.52
C ASP A 581 -6.02 2.12 7.88
N GLU A 582 -5.05 2.99 8.12
CA GLU A 582 -4.18 3.06 9.32
C GLU A 582 -4.66 4.15 10.30
N VAL A 583 -5.57 5.05 9.88
CA VAL A 583 -6.26 6.02 10.74
C VAL A 583 -6.80 5.41 12.05
N PRO A 584 -7.35 4.18 12.12
CA PRO A 584 -7.80 3.59 13.38
C PRO A 584 -6.69 3.42 14.43
N ILE A 585 -5.50 2.97 14.00
CA ILE A 585 -4.37 2.79 14.92
C ILE A 585 -3.65 4.10 15.19
N LEU A 586 -3.58 5.01 14.21
CA LEU A 586 -3.10 6.39 14.42
C LEU A 586 -3.99 7.16 15.40
N ALA A 587 -5.32 6.93 15.41
CA ALA A 587 -6.24 7.53 16.38
C ALA A 587 -6.05 6.93 17.79
N VAL A 588 -5.72 5.64 17.90
CA VAL A 588 -5.31 5.02 19.17
C VAL A 588 -3.99 5.60 19.69
N LEU A 589 -2.99 5.78 18.81
CA LEU A 589 -1.73 6.46 19.15
C LEU A 589 -1.98 7.92 19.58
N ALA A 590 -2.79 8.67 18.84
CA ALA A 590 -3.20 10.03 19.18
C ALA A 590 -3.91 10.12 20.54
N SER A 591 -4.67 9.09 20.93
CA SER A 591 -5.31 9.03 22.25
C SER A 591 -4.33 9.03 23.42
N ARG A 592 -3.04 8.74 23.16
CA ARG A 592 -1.93 8.70 24.12
C ARG A 592 -0.92 9.83 23.91
N ALA A 593 -1.12 10.69 22.91
CA ALA A 593 -0.23 11.81 22.60
C ALA A 593 -0.52 13.03 23.48
N GLU A 594 0.48 13.89 23.67
CA GLU A 594 0.31 15.20 24.30
C GLU A 594 -0.41 16.16 23.34
N GLY A 595 -1.54 16.73 23.77
CA GLY A 595 -2.32 17.68 22.97
C GLY A 595 -3.44 17.04 22.14
N GLU A 596 -3.65 17.54 20.92
CA GLU A 596 -4.71 17.09 20.00
C GLU A 596 -4.13 16.71 18.63
N THR A 597 -4.61 15.60 18.08
CA THR A 597 -4.39 15.20 16.69
C THR A 597 -5.67 15.37 15.90
N VAL A 598 -5.56 15.91 14.69
CA VAL A 598 -6.71 16.13 13.79
C VAL A 598 -6.43 15.46 12.45
N PHE A 599 -7.31 14.56 12.02
CA PHE A 599 -7.28 13.94 10.70
C PHE A 599 -8.28 14.63 9.79
N ARG A 600 -7.79 15.29 8.73
CA ARG A 600 -8.61 16.07 7.79
C ARG A 600 -9.11 15.22 6.62
N GLU A 601 -10.36 15.40 6.23
CA GLU A 601 -11.04 14.77 5.08
C GLU A 601 -10.95 13.23 5.03
N VAL A 602 -11.10 12.58 6.18
CA VAL A 602 -11.13 11.11 6.29
C VAL A 602 -12.50 10.49 5.93
N GLY A 603 -13.31 11.18 5.12
CA GLY A 603 -14.69 10.79 4.76
C GLY A 603 -14.83 9.41 4.10
N GLU A 604 -13.82 8.93 3.37
CA GLU A 604 -13.78 7.55 2.81
C GLU A 604 -13.82 6.45 3.89
N LEU A 605 -13.60 6.76 5.17
CA LEU A 605 -13.83 5.85 6.29
C LEU A 605 -15.32 5.52 6.51
N ARG A 606 -16.24 6.37 6.06
CA ARG A 606 -17.69 6.18 6.22
C ARG A 606 -18.24 5.04 5.35
N VAL A 607 -17.49 4.61 4.32
CA VAL A 607 -17.93 3.65 3.27
C VAL A 607 -17.07 2.37 3.20
N LYS A 608 -16.48 1.96 4.33
CA LYS A 608 -15.62 0.77 4.47
C LYS A 608 -16.47 -0.49 4.80
N GLU A 609 -15.92 -1.46 5.53
CA GLU A 609 -16.68 -2.57 6.14
C GLU A 609 -17.77 -2.07 7.11
N SER A 610 -17.48 -0.94 7.77
CA SER A 610 -18.32 -0.23 8.74
C SER A 610 -18.29 1.30 8.44
N ASN A 611 -19.12 2.09 9.14
CA ASN A 611 -18.92 3.54 9.22
C ASN A 611 -17.79 3.83 10.23
N ARG A 612 -16.55 3.66 9.77
CA ARG A 612 -15.39 3.56 10.66
C ARG A 612 -15.06 4.88 11.36
N LEU A 613 -15.36 6.02 10.74
CA LEU A 613 -15.14 7.35 11.32
C LEU A 613 -15.93 7.55 12.62
N GLU A 614 -17.25 7.32 12.58
CA GLU A 614 -18.09 7.40 13.79
C GLU A 614 -17.69 6.39 14.85
N LEU A 615 -17.36 5.16 14.44
CA LEU A 615 -16.97 4.11 15.37
C LEU A 615 -15.62 4.37 16.05
N ILE A 616 -14.65 5.03 15.40
CA ILE A 616 -13.42 5.46 16.07
C ILE A 616 -13.76 6.48 17.17
N ALA A 617 -14.50 7.55 16.84
CA ALA A 617 -14.86 8.61 17.78
C ALA A 617 -15.78 8.11 18.92
N ALA A 618 -16.71 7.18 18.64
CA ALA A 618 -17.57 6.56 19.64
C ALA A 618 -16.77 5.64 20.58
N ASN A 619 -15.92 4.76 20.04
CA ASN A 619 -15.14 3.82 20.85
C ASN A 619 -14.05 4.51 21.67
N LEU A 620 -13.41 5.56 21.15
CA LEU A 620 -12.48 6.38 21.93
C LEU A 620 -13.19 7.05 23.12
N ARG A 621 -14.37 7.65 22.92
CA ARG A 621 -15.19 8.18 24.03
C ARG A 621 -15.61 7.08 25.02
N ALA A 622 -16.00 5.91 24.53
CA ALA A 622 -16.37 4.77 25.36
C ALA A 622 -15.23 4.22 26.24
N VAL A 623 -13.96 4.53 25.93
CA VAL A 623 -12.78 4.19 26.76
C VAL A 623 -12.15 5.42 27.46
N GLY A 624 -12.87 6.55 27.55
CA GLY A 624 -12.47 7.72 28.32
C GLY A 624 -11.59 8.75 27.59
N VAL A 625 -11.48 8.67 26.27
CA VAL A 625 -10.73 9.61 25.42
C VAL A 625 -11.67 10.66 24.83
N ALA A 626 -11.26 11.94 24.82
CA ALA A 626 -12.01 12.97 24.13
C ALA A 626 -11.75 12.87 22.62
N ALA A 627 -12.76 12.42 21.86
CA ALA A 627 -12.70 12.29 20.41
C ALA A 627 -14.05 12.57 19.75
N GLU A 628 -14.03 13.21 18.59
CA GLU A 628 -15.23 13.64 17.86
C GLU A 628 -15.02 13.55 16.34
N ALA A 629 -16.07 13.17 15.61
CA ALA A 629 -16.12 13.26 14.15
C ALA A 629 -16.87 14.54 13.75
N GLN A 630 -16.17 15.51 13.16
CA GLN A 630 -16.75 16.78 12.72
C GLN A 630 -16.79 16.80 11.19
N GLY A 631 -17.96 16.54 10.59
CA GLY A 631 -18.10 16.42 9.14
C GLY A 631 -17.32 15.22 8.59
N ASN A 632 -16.24 15.46 7.84
CA ASN A 632 -15.30 14.43 7.38
C ASN A 632 -14.04 14.31 8.25
N ASP A 633 -13.87 15.17 9.25
CA ASP A 633 -12.67 15.23 10.08
C ASP A 633 -12.82 14.40 11.36
N LEU A 634 -11.70 13.93 11.89
CA LEU A 634 -11.61 13.26 13.19
C LEU A 634 -10.68 14.04 14.11
N HIS A 635 -11.21 14.52 15.24
CA HIS A 635 -10.43 15.13 16.32
C HIS A 635 -10.21 14.11 17.43
N VAL A 636 -8.97 13.98 17.91
CA VAL A 636 -8.60 13.12 19.05
C VAL A 636 -7.67 13.87 19.98
N ARG A 637 -8.12 14.13 21.21
CA ARG A 637 -7.34 14.77 22.26
C ARG A 637 -6.83 13.71 23.24
N GLY A 638 -5.51 13.61 23.36
CA GLY A 638 -4.87 12.54 24.10
C GLY A 638 -4.99 12.70 25.62
N THR A 639 -4.76 11.59 26.34
CA THR A 639 -4.84 11.56 27.80
C THR A 639 -3.96 10.46 28.38
N THR A 640 -3.38 10.71 29.56
CA THR A 640 -2.61 9.73 30.34
C THR A 640 -3.49 8.78 31.15
N ARG A 641 -4.81 9.06 31.28
CA ARG A 641 -5.75 8.20 32.03
C ARG A 641 -5.83 6.80 31.40
N PRO A 642 -5.68 5.70 32.17
CA PRO A 642 -5.81 4.34 31.64
C PRO A 642 -7.16 4.13 30.92
N PRO A 643 -7.18 3.52 29.72
CA PRO A 643 -8.40 3.35 28.95
C PRO A 643 -9.24 2.19 29.51
N GLY A 644 -10.54 2.41 29.73
CA GLY A 644 -11.44 1.39 30.28
C GLY A 644 -12.86 1.53 29.74
N GLY A 645 -13.43 0.45 29.23
CA GLY A 645 -14.77 0.43 28.63
C GLY A 645 -15.01 -0.72 27.65
N ARG A 646 -16.21 -0.74 27.05
CA ARG A 646 -16.57 -1.69 25.97
C ARG A 646 -16.43 -1.00 24.61
N VAL A 647 -15.69 -1.63 23.70
CA VAL A 647 -15.47 -1.21 22.31
C VAL A 647 -16.37 -2.02 21.40
N GLU A 648 -17.16 -1.35 20.57
CA GLU A 648 -17.96 -1.99 19.52
C GLU A 648 -17.19 -2.01 18.19
N THR A 649 -16.67 -3.17 17.81
CA THR A 649 -15.90 -3.35 16.57
C THR A 649 -16.79 -3.35 15.32
N ALA A 650 -18.09 -3.63 15.45
CA ALA A 650 -19.01 -3.83 14.34
C ALA A 650 -18.53 -4.86 13.27
N ARG A 651 -17.69 -5.84 13.67
CA ARG A 651 -16.97 -6.80 12.81
C ARG A 651 -15.93 -6.17 11.87
N ASP A 652 -15.47 -4.97 12.18
CA ASP A 652 -14.38 -4.30 11.49
C ASP A 652 -13.02 -4.70 12.08
N HIS A 653 -12.29 -5.53 11.33
CA HIS A 653 -10.98 -6.07 11.72
C HIS A 653 -9.96 -5.00 12.15
N ARG A 654 -10.04 -3.78 11.61
CA ARG A 654 -9.11 -2.68 11.94
C ARG A 654 -9.47 -1.97 13.23
N LEU A 655 -10.76 -1.91 13.58
CA LEU A 655 -11.18 -1.46 14.91
C LEU A 655 -10.78 -2.51 15.97
N ALA A 656 -11.04 -3.79 15.70
CA ALA A 656 -10.67 -4.88 16.59
C ALA A 656 -9.14 -4.89 16.89
N MET A 657 -8.28 -4.80 15.86
CA MET A 657 -6.83 -4.72 16.06
C MET A 657 -6.38 -3.41 16.74
N ALA A 658 -6.94 -2.25 16.37
CA ALA A 658 -6.53 -0.96 16.95
C ALA A 658 -6.80 -0.91 18.46
N PHE A 659 -8.01 -1.27 18.88
CA PHE A 659 -8.38 -1.28 20.29
C PHE A 659 -7.81 -2.48 21.07
N ALA A 660 -7.42 -3.58 20.39
CA ALA A 660 -6.59 -4.61 21.00
C ALA A 660 -5.20 -4.08 21.37
N VAL A 661 -4.55 -3.25 20.53
CA VAL A 661 -3.29 -2.58 20.88
C VAL A 661 -3.50 -1.60 22.04
N LEU A 662 -4.60 -0.84 22.06
CA LEU A 662 -4.92 0.03 23.20
C LEU A 662 -5.13 -0.78 24.50
N ALA A 663 -5.64 -2.01 24.40
CA ALA A 663 -5.85 -2.91 25.54
C ALA A 663 -4.56 -3.48 26.13
N THR A 664 -3.40 -3.37 25.47
CA THR A 664 -2.11 -3.84 26.02
C THR A 664 -1.43 -2.82 26.91
N LEU A 665 -2.03 -1.66 27.17
CA LEU A 665 -1.46 -0.62 28.03
C LEU A 665 -1.57 -0.98 29.54
N PRO A 666 -0.64 -0.51 30.38
CA PRO A 666 -0.73 -0.68 31.83
C PRO A 666 -2.05 -0.15 32.40
N GLY A 667 -2.78 -0.99 33.13
CA GLY A 667 -4.04 -0.63 33.78
C GLY A 667 -5.25 -0.47 32.85
N ALA A 668 -5.18 -0.93 31.60
CA ALA A 668 -6.31 -0.91 30.68
C ALA A 668 -7.40 -1.96 31.00
N ASP A 669 -8.67 -1.59 30.84
CA ASP A 669 -9.85 -2.49 30.88
C ASP A 669 -10.68 -2.33 29.60
N VAL A 670 -10.06 -2.61 28.45
CA VAL A 670 -10.67 -2.43 27.12
C VAL A 670 -11.24 -3.76 26.62
N ARG A 671 -12.57 -3.89 26.65
CA ARG A 671 -13.30 -5.10 26.24
C ARG A 671 -13.88 -4.95 24.83
N LEU A 672 -13.35 -5.72 23.87
CA LEU A 672 -13.85 -5.75 22.48
C LEU A 672 -15.17 -6.53 22.38
N SER A 673 -16.09 -6.08 21.52
CA SER A 673 -17.36 -6.76 21.26
C SER A 673 -17.21 -8.11 20.54
N GLU A 674 -16.18 -8.25 19.69
CA GLU A 674 -15.72 -9.53 19.13
C GLU A 674 -14.23 -9.46 18.75
N ARG A 675 -13.61 -10.62 18.52
CA ARG A 675 -12.20 -10.77 18.10
C ARG A 675 -12.02 -11.52 16.76
N ALA A 676 -13.08 -12.13 16.23
CA ALA A 676 -13.01 -13.07 15.11
C ALA A 676 -12.77 -12.39 13.75
N SER A 677 -13.24 -11.15 13.57
CA SER A 677 -13.05 -10.36 12.34
C SER A 677 -11.58 -10.18 11.97
N VAL A 678 -10.67 -10.15 12.95
CA VAL A 678 -9.22 -9.97 12.77
C VAL A 678 -8.60 -10.98 11.79
N ALA A 679 -9.13 -12.21 11.74
CA ALA A 679 -8.65 -13.25 10.81
C ALA A 679 -8.92 -12.95 9.31
N ILE A 680 -9.68 -11.90 8.99
CA ILE A 680 -9.86 -11.41 7.61
C ILE A 680 -8.56 -10.80 7.04
N SER A 681 -7.70 -10.24 7.90
CA SER A 681 -6.43 -9.60 7.53
C SER A 681 -5.19 -10.19 8.20
N TYR A 682 -5.30 -10.58 9.48
CA TYR A 682 -4.15 -11.03 10.26
C TYR A 682 -4.55 -12.18 11.22
N PRO A 683 -4.62 -13.43 10.72
CA PRO A 683 -4.99 -14.61 11.52
C PRO A 683 -4.15 -14.84 12.79
N GLY A 684 -2.85 -14.52 12.75
CA GLY A 684 -1.93 -14.69 13.89
C GLY A 684 -1.92 -13.54 14.91
N PHE A 685 -2.70 -12.47 14.71
CA PHE A 685 -2.51 -11.19 15.40
C PHE A 685 -2.42 -11.28 16.94
N PHE A 686 -3.40 -11.90 17.60
CA PHE A 686 -3.43 -11.96 19.07
C PHE A 686 -2.24 -12.75 19.64
N ARG A 687 -1.91 -13.91 19.06
CA ARG A 687 -0.73 -14.71 19.39
C ARG A 687 0.56 -13.91 19.22
N ASP A 688 0.67 -13.12 18.16
CA ASP A 688 1.87 -12.34 17.87
C ASP A 688 2.00 -11.12 18.83
N LEU A 689 0.87 -10.54 19.24
CA LEU A 689 0.76 -9.48 20.25
C LEU A 689 1.10 -9.99 21.67
N GLU A 690 0.60 -11.17 22.03
CA GLU A 690 0.93 -11.89 23.28
C GLU A 690 2.42 -12.26 23.33
N ARG A 691 2.98 -12.72 22.20
CA ARG A 691 4.39 -13.09 22.06
C ARG A 691 5.34 -11.90 22.20
N MET A 692 5.01 -10.73 21.66
CA MET A 692 5.86 -9.55 21.81
C MET A 692 5.85 -8.96 23.22
N ASN A 693 4.70 -9.00 23.91
CA ASN A 693 4.46 -8.34 25.20
C ASN A 693 5.01 -9.08 26.44
N GLY A 694 5.86 -10.09 26.24
CA GLY A 694 6.57 -10.74 27.35
C GLY A 694 5.68 -11.58 28.27
N ALA A 695 4.83 -12.44 27.70
CA ALA A 695 4.04 -13.47 28.40
C ALA A 695 3.04 -12.92 29.44
N ARG A 696 1.92 -12.38 28.94
CA ARG A 696 0.76 -12.01 29.77
C ARG A 696 -0.57 -12.49 29.17
N HIS A 697 -0.93 -13.72 29.50
CA HIS A 697 -2.23 -14.06 30.08
C HIS A 697 -2.07 -15.34 30.91
N ARG A 698 -2.74 -15.39 32.07
CA ARG A 698 -3.25 -16.64 32.63
C ARG A 698 -4.72 -16.70 32.26
N ASP A 699 -5.15 -17.91 31.92
CA ASP A 699 -6.50 -18.45 31.72
C ASP A 699 -7.68 -17.49 32.05
#